data_AF-A0A2G6JHG0-F1
#
_entry.id   AF-A0A2G6JHG0-F1
#
_cell.length_a   1.000
_cell.length_b   1.000
_cell.length_c   1.000
_cell.angle_alpha   90.00
_cell.angle_beta   90.00
_cell.angle_gamma   90.00
#
_symmetry.space_group_name_H-M   'P 1'
#
loop_
_entity.id
_entity.type
_entity.pdbx_description
1 polymer ?
#
loop_
_entity_poly.entity_id
_entity_poly.type
_entity_poly.pdbx_seq_one_letter_code
_entity_poly.pdbx_strand_id
1 'polypeptide(L)'
;MQLAWLLFAIWAAVIAWAQYQAIANDGFWAGVRIEWAKALPVLGLFLGFAGTQYFVRGEQGVARHALLWSLGLTAALLVVSDPLSLSWKFLFFCATAFLLAEAGRLLLSRIGFVRTPLWLGWLLSMALLHYLLMAAAYAGVLDIFICSVPIGLLVMLGGVHLALGSGKAWVAGGSALKMQRSEGLLLFAIVMVLLLSFISGSLPQTYTDGLVYRLPYLQALVQGGSIPQHHDLWVWAIPQPAILQMFPGYREFGEIGAAWTVLLMFGALAMVSYGFARELSGSRTLGLLAVLLIVSLPPAWILSTAIYSDIFIAAYTLGGLALLVRALQEEEAGLPTSRSWLLPAAALLGFAASIKVNAPIVILVVLAVLLMTTKAAWRLLISRSALLALGTSVAFAAPWYLWTFAQTGNPVFPFLNSVFPTKIETATIFTDEARSQFAFDPSLLNYLKLPWDLSFATSRFGSYPNGSFGPWALLLLPVLFLALLLRLLRARGQGRSEGFPLRFSLALLLAPALAFFGTSAFLGISVFRYSLAGYMLVVIAGAGLAGPFARSLRFVGAFAVLPVLFLVLIGSRMNYHVDGGIGEDVYFGEQSREQFLDKHTHGIPEYVDANIALGETLFTSMFFFVNRFCAHAYHISTESSLLGKVATMEKLRQYIDEHKVRYWVMNRATPPEYLVKQGLFEELLTEDRVVYGAGPYAVYDLRRPPTVLRRLELGVGRWSQQEALLAGKLGVSAAPATHASCELALKDGEAFVRGQVEVEAELEAATVLLHMVFHDAQRQVVARKVADARLGGQKQRLHFYTPVPGGAQSLQLILQPWREMDGAIELKGGSLQTLP
;
A
#
# COMPACT_ATOMS: atom_id res chain seq x y z
N MET A 1 -1.16 15.10 -40.78
CA MET A 1 -0.33 14.46 -39.74
C MET A 1 0.55 15.46 -39.01
N GLN A 2 1.33 16.31 -39.70
CA GLN A 2 2.12 17.38 -39.05
C GLN A 2 1.28 18.34 -38.19
N LEU A 3 0.11 18.78 -38.68
CA LEU A 3 -0.82 19.61 -37.89
C LEU A 3 -1.28 18.94 -36.59
N ALA A 4 -1.60 17.64 -36.65
CA ALA A 4 -1.98 16.87 -35.46
C ALA A 4 -0.84 16.81 -34.42
N TRP A 5 0.41 16.72 -34.89
CA TRP A 5 1.58 16.76 -34.01
C TRP A 5 1.80 18.12 -33.37
N LEU A 6 1.61 19.21 -34.11
CA LEU A 6 1.67 20.56 -33.55
C LEU A 6 0.60 20.77 -32.49
N LEU A 7 -0.64 20.36 -32.76
CA LEU A 7 -1.74 20.43 -31.79
C LEU A 7 -1.46 19.59 -30.54
N PHE A 8 -0.89 18.40 -30.71
CA PHE A 8 -0.49 17.56 -29.60
C PHE A 8 0.64 18.18 -28.76
N ALA A 9 1.64 18.79 -29.38
CA ALA A 9 2.73 19.46 -28.66
C ALA A 9 2.22 20.67 -27.86
N ILE A 10 1.34 21.48 -28.45
CA ILE A 10 0.68 22.60 -27.76
C ILE A 10 -0.14 22.07 -26.58
N TRP A 11 -0.94 21.02 -26.78
CA TRP A 11 -1.71 20.40 -25.71
C TRP A 11 -0.82 19.87 -24.58
N ALA A 12 0.27 19.18 -24.92
CA ALA A 12 1.23 18.69 -23.95
C ALA A 12 1.88 19.82 -23.14
N ALA A 13 2.19 20.95 -23.77
CA ALA A 13 2.70 22.13 -23.09
C ALA A 13 1.67 22.75 -22.12
N VAL A 14 0.40 22.87 -22.54
CA VAL A 14 -0.70 23.34 -21.68
C VAL A 14 -0.87 22.44 -20.47
N ILE A 15 -0.87 21.13 -20.69
CA ILE A 15 -1.03 20.13 -19.64
C ILE A 15 0.18 20.09 -18.70
N ALA A 16 1.40 20.22 -19.22
CA ALA A 16 2.60 20.35 -18.39
C ALA A 16 2.59 21.62 -17.54
N TRP A 17 2.13 22.75 -18.10
CA TRP A 17 1.96 24.00 -17.37
C TRP A 17 0.87 23.88 -16.29
N ALA A 18 -0.28 23.28 -16.59
CA ALA A 18 -1.33 23.03 -15.61
C ALA A 18 -0.85 22.10 -14.48
N GLN A 19 -0.07 21.05 -14.81
CA GLN A 19 0.56 20.18 -13.82
C GLN A 19 1.53 20.97 -12.93
N TYR A 20 2.36 21.81 -13.53
CA TYR A 20 3.27 22.68 -12.78
C TYR A 20 2.50 23.61 -11.85
N GLN A 21 1.39 24.22 -12.29
CA GLN A 21 0.56 25.08 -11.45
C GLN A 21 -0.13 24.31 -10.32
N ALA A 22 -0.66 23.12 -10.61
CA ALA A 22 -1.27 22.27 -9.58
C ALA A 22 -0.25 21.87 -8.52
N ILE A 23 0.99 21.61 -8.95
CA ILE A 23 2.10 21.35 -8.03
C ILE A 23 2.44 22.64 -7.27
N ALA A 24 2.86 23.70 -7.95
CA ALA A 24 3.37 24.93 -7.32
C ALA A 24 2.40 25.63 -6.36
N ASN A 25 1.09 25.53 -6.61
CA ASN A 25 0.06 26.16 -5.77
C ASN A 25 -0.43 25.27 -4.62
N ASP A 26 -0.06 23.99 -4.59
CA ASP A 26 -0.34 23.17 -3.42
C ASP A 26 0.69 23.49 -2.34
N GLY A 27 0.21 23.90 -1.15
CA GLY A 27 1.08 24.16 0.00
C GLY A 27 1.98 22.98 0.33
N PHE A 28 1.55 21.76 -0.01
CA PHE A 28 2.36 20.55 0.05
C PHE A 28 3.65 20.68 -0.74
N TRP A 29 3.58 21.04 -2.03
CA TRP A 29 4.74 21.06 -2.92
C TRP A 29 5.60 22.31 -2.74
N ALA A 30 5.03 23.42 -2.26
CA ALA A 30 5.77 24.66 -1.99
C ALA A 30 6.89 24.46 -0.94
N GLY A 31 6.71 23.52 -0.01
CA GLY A 31 7.73 23.12 0.97
C GLY A 31 8.74 22.08 0.45
N VAL A 32 8.51 21.49 -0.73
CA VAL A 32 9.32 20.37 -1.24
C VAL A 32 10.58 20.90 -1.95
N ARG A 33 11.74 20.69 -1.34
CA ARG A 33 13.03 20.81 -2.04
C ARG A 33 13.34 19.48 -2.73
N ILE A 34 13.44 19.50 -4.07
CA ILE A 34 13.90 18.33 -4.83
C ILE A 34 15.39 18.15 -4.59
N GLU A 35 15.78 17.09 -3.87
CA GLU A 35 17.18 16.70 -3.71
C GLU A 35 17.70 16.02 -4.98
N TRP A 36 18.00 16.83 -6.01
CA TRP A 36 18.48 16.35 -7.31
C TRP A 36 19.68 15.41 -7.18
N ALA A 37 20.54 15.61 -6.18
CA ALA A 37 21.67 14.72 -5.88
C ALA A 37 21.25 13.25 -5.71
N LYS A 38 20.11 12.99 -5.06
CA LYS A 38 19.60 11.62 -4.81
C LYS A 38 18.89 11.01 -6.02
N ALA A 39 18.26 11.84 -6.86
CA ALA A 39 17.61 11.39 -8.10
C ALA A 39 18.59 11.18 -9.28
N LEU A 40 19.74 11.86 -9.26
CA LEU A 40 20.73 11.87 -10.33
C LEU A 40 21.29 10.48 -10.70
N PRO A 41 21.58 9.53 -9.76
CA PRO A 41 22.06 8.21 -10.12
C PRO A 41 21.06 7.41 -10.96
N VAL A 42 19.78 7.39 -10.55
CA VAL A 42 18.71 6.71 -11.29
C VAL A 42 18.54 7.34 -12.68
N LEU A 43 18.63 8.67 -12.76
CA LEU A 43 18.59 9.39 -14.02
C LEU A 43 19.78 9.11 -14.91
N GLY A 44 20.99 9.11 -14.35
CA GLY A 44 22.23 8.80 -15.06
C GLY A 44 22.22 7.38 -15.63
N LEU A 45 21.67 6.42 -14.90
CA LEU A 45 21.49 5.03 -15.35
C LEU A 45 20.47 4.92 -16.48
N PHE A 46 19.34 5.62 -16.37
CA PHE A 46 18.34 5.65 -17.44
C PHE A 46 18.87 6.34 -18.71
N LEU A 47 19.51 7.50 -18.57
CA LEU A 47 20.12 8.24 -19.68
C LEU A 47 21.28 7.47 -20.28
N GLY A 48 22.07 6.78 -19.46
CA GLY A 48 23.13 5.86 -19.89
C GLY A 48 22.55 4.72 -20.74
N PHE A 49 21.48 4.06 -20.26
CA PHE A 49 20.80 3.02 -21.02
C PHE A 49 20.24 3.57 -22.35
N ALA A 50 19.49 4.67 -22.32
CA ALA A 50 18.95 5.31 -23.53
C ALA A 50 20.07 5.71 -24.52
N GLY A 51 21.19 6.20 -24.01
CA GLY A 51 22.39 6.51 -24.78
C GLY A 51 22.99 5.27 -25.43
N THR A 52 23.20 4.18 -24.68
CA THR A 52 23.72 2.92 -25.26
C THR A 52 22.81 2.37 -26.35
N GLN A 53 21.48 2.48 -26.21
CA GLN A 53 20.52 2.09 -27.24
C GLN A 53 20.63 2.92 -28.53
N TYR A 54 21.01 4.20 -28.40
CA TYR A 54 21.26 5.07 -29.54
C TYR A 54 22.53 4.67 -30.30
N PHE A 55 23.60 4.34 -29.55
CA PHE A 55 24.91 4.01 -30.11
C PHE A 55 25.06 2.56 -30.61
N VAL A 56 24.36 1.59 -30.01
CA VAL A 56 24.40 0.18 -30.47
C VAL A 56 23.63 0.03 -31.79
N ARG A 57 24.37 -0.14 -32.89
CA ARG A 57 23.82 -0.43 -34.23
C ARG A 57 23.51 -1.92 -34.35
N GLY A 58 22.22 -2.29 -34.23
CA GLY A 58 21.74 -3.65 -34.53
C GLY A 58 20.55 -4.09 -33.68
N GLU A 59 19.49 -4.62 -34.31
CA GLU A 59 18.25 -5.05 -33.64
C GLU A 59 18.44 -6.22 -32.65
N GLN A 60 19.46 -7.06 -32.87
CA GLN A 60 19.73 -8.24 -32.04
C GLN A 60 20.43 -7.91 -30.71
N GLY A 61 21.03 -6.72 -30.58
CA GLY A 61 21.68 -6.28 -29.35
C GLY A 61 20.71 -5.72 -28.30
N VAL A 62 19.61 -5.09 -28.74
CA VAL A 62 18.74 -4.24 -27.90
C VAL A 62 18.16 -4.98 -26.69
N ALA A 63 17.54 -6.14 -26.89
CA ALA A 63 16.90 -6.91 -25.82
C ALA A 63 17.93 -7.48 -24.83
N ARG A 64 19.07 -7.97 -25.34
CA ARG A 64 20.16 -8.48 -24.51
C ARG A 64 20.79 -7.37 -23.67
N HIS A 65 20.96 -6.17 -24.24
CA HIS A 65 21.47 -5.01 -23.52
C HIS A 65 20.47 -4.48 -22.50
N ALA A 66 19.16 -4.45 -22.82
CA ALA A 66 18.10 -4.10 -21.85
C ALA A 66 18.12 -5.06 -20.66
N LEU A 67 18.19 -6.36 -20.91
CA LEU A 67 18.27 -7.36 -19.85
C LEU A 67 19.55 -7.20 -19.01
N LEU A 68 20.72 -7.05 -19.65
CA LEU A 68 22.00 -6.91 -18.95
C LEU A 68 22.07 -5.63 -18.10
N TRP A 69 21.55 -4.50 -18.61
CA TRP A 69 21.46 -3.26 -17.83
C TRP A 69 20.45 -3.37 -16.70
N SER A 70 19.29 -3.97 -16.92
CA SER A 70 18.31 -4.22 -15.85
C SER A 70 18.88 -5.13 -14.76
N LEU A 71 19.60 -6.18 -15.14
CA LEU A 71 20.28 -7.08 -14.19
C LEU A 71 21.42 -6.38 -13.46
N GLY A 72 22.26 -5.62 -14.16
CA GLY A 72 23.35 -4.85 -13.57
C GLY A 72 22.84 -3.76 -12.63
N LEU A 73 21.72 -3.12 -12.96
CA LEU A 73 21.06 -2.15 -12.11
C LEU A 73 20.40 -2.81 -10.89
N THR A 74 19.71 -3.93 -11.10
CA THR A 74 19.13 -4.70 -10.00
C THR A 74 20.24 -5.09 -9.04
N ALA A 75 21.36 -5.60 -9.54
CA ALA A 75 22.53 -5.92 -8.73
C ALA A 75 23.10 -4.69 -8.01
N ALA A 76 23.24 -3.54 -8.69
CA ALA A 76 23.74 -2.31 -8.07
C ALA A 76 22.82 -1.77 -6.98
N LEU A 77 21.51 -1.77 -7.19
CA LEU A 77 20.52 -1.34 -6.20
C LEU A 77 20.44 -2.31 -5.02
N LEU A 78 20.53 -3.61 -5.28
CA LEU A 78 20.61 -4.64 -4.24
C LEU A 78 21.89 -4.56 -3.39
N VAL A 79 22.96 -3.94 -3.90
CA VAL A 79 24.20 -3.70 -3.15
C VAL A 79 24.09 -2.44 -2.27
N VAL A 80 23.27 -1.46 -2.66
CA VAL A 80 23.08 -0.21 -1.93
C VAL A 80 22.00 -0.33 -0.83
N SER A 81 21.02 -1.21 -0.99
CA SER A 81 20.00 -1.48 0.04
C SER A 81 20.43 -2.62 0.98
N ASP A 82 20.60 -2.34 2.26
CA ASP A 82 20.83 -3.33 3.33
C ASP A 82 19.63 -4.33 3.43
N PRO A 83 19.79 -5.68 3.36
CA PRO A 83 20.92 -6.51 2.93
C PRO A 83 20.54 -7.47 1.76
N LEU A 84 21.56 -8.05 1.11
CA LEU A 84 21.47 -9.19 0.18
C LEU A 84 20.48 -10.31 0.59
N SER A 85 20.19 -10.49 1.88
CA SER A 85 19.19 -11.44 2.38
C SER A 85 17.75 -11.13 1.94
N LEU A 86 17.35 -9.86 1.87
CA LEU A 86 16.04 -9.46 1.34
C LEU A 86 15.93 -9.87 -0.13
N SER A 87 17.04 -9.76 -0.89
CA SER A 87 17.09 -10.12 -2.30
C SER A 87 16.87 -11.61 -2.54
N TRP A 88 17.51 -12.50 -1.76
CA TRP A 88 17.33 -13.94 -1.90
C TRP A 88 15.94 -14.41 -1.51
N LYS A 89 15.37 -13.85 -0.42
CA LYS A 89 13.99 -14.12 0.00
C LYS A 89 13.01 -13.72 -1.09
N PHE A 90 13.19 -12.53 -1.68
CA PHE A 90 12.35 -12.07 -2.78
C PHE A 90 12.51 -12.93 -4.04
N LEU A 91 13.72 -13.31 -4.42
CA LEU A 91 13.95 -14.20 -5.57
C LEU A 91 13.28 -15.56 -5.38
N PHE A 92 13.35 -16.14 -4.18
CA PHE A 92 12.62 -17.36 -3.84
C PHE A 92 11.11 -17.16 -3.91
N PHE A 93 10.62 -16.01 -3.46
CA PHE A 93 9.21 -15.63 -3.53
C PHE A 93 8.74 -15.50 -5.00
N CYS A 94 9.52 -14.85 -5.86
CA CYS A 94 9.25 -14.76 -7.30
C CYS A 94 9.31 -16.13 -8.00
N ALA A 95 10.28 -16.98 -7.65
CA ALA A 95 10.39 -18.32 -8.20
C ALA A 95 9.17 -19.17 -7.84
N THR A 96 8.73 -19.11 -6.57
CA THR A 96 7.48 -19.73 -6.11
C THR A 96 6.29 -19.22 -6.92
N ALA A 97 6.16 -17.91 -7.08
CA ALA A 97 5.07 -17.30 -7.84
C ALA A 97 5.05 -17.74 -9.32
N PHE A 98 6.23 -17.79 -9.95
CA PHE A 98 6.38 -18.29 -11.31
C PHE A 98 5.92 -19.75 -11.43
N LEU A 99 6.34 -20.62 -10.51
CA LEU A 99 5.96 -22.03 -10.53
C LEU A 99 4.45 -22.22 -10.25
N LEU A 100 3.84 -21.40 -9.39
CA LEU A 100 2.39 -21.34 -9.22
C LEU A 100 1.67 -20.96 -10.53
N ALA A 101 2.21 -20.00 -11.28
CA ALA A 101 1.67 -19.62 -12.57
C ALA A 101 1.77 -20.76 -13.60
N GLU A 102 2.89 -21.48 -13.62
CA GLU A 102 3.09 -22.67 -14.46
C GLU A 102 2.12 -23.80 -14.12
N ALA A 103 1.87 -24.05 -12.83
CA ALA A 103 0.87 -25.01 -12.39
C ALA A 103 -0.53 -24.66 -12.92
N GLY A 104 -0.90 -23.38 -12.85
CA GLY A 104 -2.17 -22.90 -13.42
C GLY A 104 -2.25 -23.12 -14.93
N ARG A 105 -1.14 -22.89 -15.66
CA ARG A 105 -1.07 -23.18 -17.11
C ARG A 105 -1.22 -24.66 -17.40
N LEU A 106 -0.58 -25.52 -16.61
CA LEU A 106 -0.72 -26.98 -16.72
C LEU A 106 -2.17 -27.40 -16.50
N LEU A 107 -2.83 -26.93 -15.44
CA LEU A 107 -4.24 -27.24 -15.15
C LEU A 107 -5.16 -26.82 -16.30
N LEU A 108 -4.97 -25.60 -16.82
CA LEU A 108 -5.71 -25.12 -17.99
C LEU A 108 -5.45 -25.98 -19.24
N SER A 109 -4.21 -26.41 -19.47
CA SER A 109 -3.88 -27.27 -20.62
C SER A 109 -4.60 -28.62 -20.56
N ARG A 110 -4.82 -29.18 -19.37
CA ARG A 110 -5.55 -30.43 -19.17
C ARG A 110 -7.04 -30.31 -19.49
N ILE A 111 -7.61 -29.11 -19.37
CA ILE A 111 -9.00 -28.82 -19.77
C ILE A 111 -9.09 -28.23 -21.18
N GLY A 112 -8.06 -28.43 -22.01
CA GLY A 112 -8.09 -28.16 -23.46
C GLY A 112 -7.51 -26.81 -23.90
N PHE A 113 -6.86 -26.04 -23.02
CA PHE A 113 -6.28 -24.75 -23.40
C PHE A 113 -4.84 -24.93 -23.90
N VAL A 114 -4.65 -24.83 -25.21
CA VAL A 114 -3.34 -25.05 -25.83
C VAL A 114 -2.36 -23.88 -25.64
N ARG A 115 -2.85 -22.66 -25.43
CA ARG A 115 -2.02 -21.44 -25.34
C ARG A 115 -2.50 -20.51 -24.21
N THR A 116 -2.04 -20.78 -23.01
CA THR A 116 -2.39 -20.01 -21.82
C THR A 116 -1.29 -18.99 -21.51
N PRO A 117 -1.63 -17.69 -21.39
CA PRO A 117 -0.64 -16.71 -20.96
C PRO A 117 -0.28 -16.93 -19.49
N LEU A 118 0.95 -16.58 -19.11
CA LEU A 118 1.46 -16.78 -17.75
C LEU A 118 0.58 -16.10 -16.68
N TRP A 119 0.12 -14.87 -16.97
CA TRP A 119 -0.75 -14.14 -16.05
C TRP A 119 -2.07 -14.86 -15.77
N LEU A 120 -2.62 -15.62 -16.73
CA LEU A 120 -3.86 -16.36 -16.53
C LEU A 120 -3.63 -17.54 -15.58
N GLY A 121 -2.53 -18.25 -15.77
CA GLY A 121 -2.10 -19.30 -14.85
C GLY A 121 -1.92 -18.76 -13.44
N TRP A 122 -1.22 -17.62 -13.29
CA TRP A 122 -1.03 -16.95 -12.00
C TRP A 122 -2.34 -16.57 -11.32
N LEU A 123 -3.21 -15.80 -11.99
CA LEU A 123 -4.44 -15.29 -11.38
C LEU A 123 -5.39 -16.42 -10.95
N LEU A 124 -5.53 -17.47 -11.77
CA LEU A 124 -6.37 -18.62 -11.43
C LEU A 124 -5.75 -19.44 -10.30
N SER A 125 -4.43 -19.70 -10.31
CA SER A 125 -3.76 -20.38 -9.20
C SER A 125 -3.94 -19.62 -7.88
N MET A 126 -3.83 -18.29 -7.90
CA MET A 126 -4.05 -17.45 -6.71
C MET A 126 -5.52 -17.47 -6.25
N ALA A 127 -6.48 -17.49 -7.18
CA ALA A 127 -7.90 -17.60 -6.83
C ALA A 127 -8.23 -18.99 -6.24
N LEU A 128 -7.63 -20.06 -6.75
CA LEU A 128 -7.80 -21.41 -6.21
C LEU A 128 -7.11 -21.57 -4.85
N LEU A 129 -5.87 -21.09 -4.73
CA LEU A 129 -5.12 -21.06 -3.46
C LEU A 129 -5.93 -20.33 -2.39
N HIS A 130 -6.54 -19.20 -2.75
CA HIS A 130 -7.44 -18.47 -1.85
C HIS A 130 -8.55 -19.37 -1.26
N TYR A 131 -9.26 -20.15 -2.06
CA TYR A 131 -10.32 -21.01 -1.54
C TYR A 131 -9.80 -22.14 -0.66
N LEU A 132 -8.62 -22.68 -0.96
CA LEU A 132 -7.97 -23.66 -0.09
C LEU A 132 -7.63 -23.04 1.27
N LEU A 133 -7.05 -21.83 1.27
CA LEU A 133 -6.75 -21.09 2.51
C LEU A 133 -8.02 -20.71 3.27
N MET A 134 -9.08 -20.32 2.57
CA MET A 134 -10.37 -20.00 3.16
C MET A 134 -11.00 -21.23 3.82
N ALA A 135 -10.98 -22.39 3.16
CA ALA A 135 -11.48 -23.64 3.73
C ALA A 135 -10.66 -24.06 4.97
N ALA A 136 -9.33 -23.97 4.91
CA ALA A 136 -8.47 -24.24 6.05
C ALA A 136 -8.74 -23.29 7.23
N ALA A 137 -8.92 -21.99 6.94
CA ALA A 137 -9.25 -20.99 7.95
C ALA A 137 -10.66 -21.18 8.54
N TYR A 138 -11.64 -21.68 7.78
CA TYR A 138 -12.93 -22.07 8.34
C TYR A 138 -12.84 -23.28 9.26
N ALA A 139 -12.00 -24.22 8.92
CA ALA A 139 -11.75 -25.40 9.74
C ALA A 139 -10.86 -25.09 10.96
N GLY A 140 -10.34 -23.87 11.09
CA GLY A 140 -9.45 -23.49 12.20
C GLY A 140 -8.09 -24.20 12.17
N VAL A 141 -7.67 -24.64 10.99
CA VAL A 141 -6.43 -25.41 10.79
C VAL A 141 -5.45 -24.66 9.88
N LEU A 142 -5.59 -23.34 9.73
CA LEU A 142 -4.64 -22.56 8.93
C LEU A 142 -3.28 -22.48 9.66
N ASP A 143 -2.46 -23.51 9.50
CA ASP A 143 -1.11 -23.61 10.03
C ASP A 143 -0.06 -23.67 8.90
N ILE A 144 1.23 -23.54 9.25
CA ILE A 144 2.38 -23.56 8.36
C ILE A 144 2.39 -24.77 7.42
N PHE A 145 2.03 -25.95 7.92
CA PHE A 145 1.99 -27.17 7.10
C PHE A 145 0.90 -27.09 6.03
N ILE A 146 -0.24 -26.50 6.36
CA ILE A 146 -1.39 -26.41 5.46
C ILE A 146 -1.20 -25.29 4.42
N CYS A 147 -0.32 -24.32 4.67
CA CYS A 147 0.06 -23.32 3.67
C CYS A 147 1.20 -23.81 2.76
N SER A 148 2.21 -24.42 3.36
CA SER A 148 3.41 -24.88 2.65
C SER A 148 3.13 -26.08 1.75
N VAL A 149 2.22 -26.99 2.12
CA VAL A 149 1.92 -28.19 1.32
C VAL A 149 1.24 -27.85 -0.01
N PRO A 150 0.13 -27.09 -0.09
CA PRO A 150 -0.48 -26.70 -1.36
C PRO A 150 0.45 -25.88 -2.22
N ILE A 151 1.20 -24.94 -1.62
CA ILE A 151 2.20 -24.15 -2.35
C ILE A 151 3.29 -25.07 -2.90
N GLY A 152 3.84 -25.97 -2.09
CA GLY A 152 4.84 -26.95 -2.49
C GLY A 152 4.34 -27.88 -3.59
N LEU A 153 3.11 -28.38 -3.52
CA LEU A 153 2.48 -29.21 -4.55
C LEU A 153 2.32 -28.45 -5.87
N LEU A 154 1.79 -27.22 -5.82
CA LEU A 154 1.66 -26.38 -7.02
C LEU A 154 3.03 -26.03 -7.61
N VAL A 155 4.01 -25.71 -6.77
CA VAL A 155 5.40 -25.47 -7.17
C VAL A 155 6.00 -26.70 -7.88
N MET A 156 5.80 -27.91 -7.32
CA MET A 156 6.23 -29.17 -7.95
C MET A 156 5.52 -29.40 -9.28
N LEU A 157 4.21 -29.16 -9.39
CA LEU A 157 3.46 -29.26 -10.64
C LEU A 157 3.99 -28.29 -11.71
N GLY A 158 4.33 -27.06 -11.32
CA GLY A 158 4.98 -26.08 -12.19
C GLY A 158 6.35 -26.56 -12.66
N GLY A 159 7.16 -27.12 -11.75
CA GLY A 159 8.47 -27.71 -12.08
C GLY A 159 8.35 -28.89 -13.05
N VAL A 160 7.38 -29.78 -12.84
CA VAL A 160 7.07 -30.89 -13.75
C VAL A 160 6.61 -30.37 -15.12
N HIS A 161 5.74 -29.36 -15.17
CA HIS A 161 5.32 -28.76 -16.44
C HIS A 161 6.50 -28.18 -17.22
N LEU A 162 7.41 -27.47 -16.53
CA LEU A 162 8.64 -26.97 -17.14
C LEU A 162 9.53 -28.12 -17.64
N ALA A 163 9.79 -29.14 -16.81
CA ALA A 163 10.63 -30.28 -17.18
C ALA A 163 10.08 -31.04 -18.40
N LEU A 164 8.76 -31.22 -18.48
CA LEU A 164 8.11 -31.98 -19.56
C LEU A 164 7.84 -31.14 -20.82
N GLY A 165 7.64 -29.83 -20.69
CA GLY A 165 7.15 -28.97 -21.78
C GLY A 165 8.15 -27.93 -22.32
N SER A 166 9.11 -27.47 -21.52
CA SER A 166 9.86 -26.24 -21.83
C SER A 166 11.18 -26.44 -22.58
N GLY A 167 11.79 -27.63 -22.53
CA GLY A 167 13.09 -27.87 -23.19
C GLY A 167 13.09 -27.61 -24.70
N LYS A 168 11.96 -27.82 -25.38
CA LYS A 168 11.83 -27.53 -26.83
C LYS A 168 11.28 -26.12 -27.11
N ALA A 169 10.38 -25.60 -26.28
CA ALA A 169 9.73 -24.30 -26.50
C ALA A 169 10.60 -23.09 -26.10
N TRP A 170 11.40 -23.20 -25.03
CA TRP A 170 12.35 -22.15 -24.65
C TRP A 170 13.53 -22.06 -25.61
N VAL A 171 14.04 -23.21 -26.07
CA VAL A 171 15.14 -23.28 -27.04
C VAL A 171 14.67 -22.84 -28.43
N ALA A 172 13.46 -23.25 -28.88
CA ALA A 172 12.89 -22.77 -30.15
C ALA A 172 12.41 -21.30 -30.09
N GLY A 173 11.98 -20.83 -28.92
CA GLY A 173 11.65 -19.42 -28.65
C GLY A 173 12.87 -18.51 -28.56
N GLY A 174 14.07 -19.10 -28.46
CA GLY A 174 15.38 -18.43 -28.48
C GLY A 174 15.77 -17.82 -29.82
N SER A 175 14.93 -17.88 -30.85
CA SER A 175 15.05 -16.94 -31.97
C SER A 175 14.98 -15.52 -31.38
N ALA A 176 16.13 -14.84 -31.33
CA ALA A 176 16.31 -13.57 -30.64
C ALA A 176 15.09 -12.68 -30.91
N LEU A 177 14.32 -12.38 -29.86
CA LEU A 177 13.16 -11.50 -29.94
C LEU A 177 13.62 -10.20 -30.58
N LYS A 178 13.34 -10.02 -31.88
CA LYS A 178 13.59 -8.76 -32.57
C LYS A 178 12.69 -7.73 -31.92
N MET A 179 13.27 -6.94 -31.02
CA MET A 179 12.63 -5.81 -30.38
C MET A 179 13.08 -4.54 -31.09
N GLN A 180 12.14 -3.65 -31.34
CA GLN A 180 12.47 -2.30 -31.77
C GLN A 180 13.15 -1.55 -30.62
N ARG A 181 13.99 -0.55 -30.94
CA ARG A 181 14.65 0.29 -29.93
C ARG A 181 13.65 0.94 -28.95
N SER A 182 12.51 1.39 -29.46
CA SER A 182 11.41 1.95 -28.65
C SER A 182 10.84 0.93 -27.66
N GLU A 183 10.70 -0.34 -28.07
CA GLU A 183 10.22 -1.43 -27.21
C GLU A 183 11.21 -1.74 -26.10
N GLY A 184 12.52 -1.76 -26.42
CA GLY A 184 13.58 -1.92 -25.41
C GLY A 184 13.58 -0.81 -24.37
N LEU A 185 13.38 0.44 -24.79
CA LEU A 185 13.30 1.59 -23.88
C LEU A 185 12.05 1.56 -22.99
N LEU A 186 10.88 1.23 -23.56
CA LEU A 186 9.66 1.06 -22.78
C LEU A 186 9.78 -0.08 -21.78
N LEU A 187 10.33 -1.22 -22.19
CA LEU A 187 10.53 -2.37 -21.30
C LEU A 187 11.47 -2.01 -20.15
N PHE A 188 12.58 -1.33 -20.44
CA PHE A 188 13.49 -0.84 -19.41
C PHE A 188 12.77 0.10 -18.43
N ALA A 189 12.01 1.08 -18.93
CA ALA A 189 11.23 1.99 -18.10
C ALA A 189 10.23 1.24 -17.20
N ILE A 190 9.50 0.26 -17.73
CA ILE A 190 8.58 -0.58 -16.94
C ILE A 190 9.34 -1.31 -15.83
N VAL A 191 10.49 -1.91 -16.15
CA VAL A 191 11.33 -2.59 -15.15
C VAL A 191 11.81 -1.62 -14.07
N MET A 192 12.17 -0.38 -14.43
CA MET A 192 12.51 0.65 -13.46
C MET A 192 11.35 0.94 -12.52
N VAL A 193 10.14 1.13 -13.06
CA VAL A 193 8.95 1.39 -12.23
C VAL A 193 8.68 0.24 -11.27
N LEU A 194 8.71 -1.01 -11.75
CA LEU A 194 8.52 -2.19 -10.91
C LEU A 194 9.61 -2.35 -9.85
N LEU A 195 10.84 -1.95 -10.16
CA LEU A 195 11.95 -1.97 -9.20
C LEU A 195 11.79 -0.88 -8.13
N LEU A 196 11.34 0.32 -8.50
CA LEU A 196 11.00 1.37 -7.55
C LEU A 196 9.80 0.96 -6.67
N SER A 197 8.82 0.25 -7.23
CA SER A 197 7.74 -0.38 -6.46
C SER A 197 8.27 -1.45 -5.51
N PHE A 198 9.25 -2.26 -5.93
CA PHE A 198 9.87 -3.27 -5.07
C PHE A 198 10.59 -2.64 -3.88
N ILE A 199 11.41 -1.62 -4.11
CA ILE A 199 12.10 -0.89 -3.04
C ILE A 199 11.06 -0.33 -2.07
N SER A 200 10.08 0.41 -2.59
CA SER A 200 9.05 1.07 -1.76
C SER A 200 8.17 0.07 -1.01
N GLY A 201 7.80 -1.05 -1.62
CA GLY A 201 7.02 -2.11 -0.98
C GLY A 201 7.82 -2.93 0.04
N SER A 202 9.15 -2.80 0.06
CA SER A 202 10.03 -3.44 1.05
C SER A 202 10.26 -2.55 2.28
N LEU A 203 9.83 -1.29 2.23
CA LEU A 203 9.87 -0.38 3.37
C LEU A 203 8.75 -0.71 4.38
N PRO A 204 8.84 -0.21 5.64
CA PRO A 204 7.75 -0.26 6.60
C PRO A 204 6.42 0.23 6.01
N GLN A 205 5.32 -0.44 6.31
CA GLN A 205 4.01 0.05 5.95
C GLN A 205 3.69 1.28 6.78
N THR A 206 3.20 2.32 6.12
CA THR A 206 2.75 3.58 6.72
C THR A 206 1.29 3.85 6.43
N TYR A 207 0.68 3.07 5.54
CA TYR A 207 -0.67 3.31 5.09
C TYR A 207 -1.72 2.78 6.05
N THR A 208 -2.71 3.62 6.34
CA THR A 208 -3.78 3.36 7.31
C THR A 208 -4.48 2.03 7.06
N ASP A 209 -4.98 1.74 5.85
CA ASP A 209 -5.69 0.47 5.61
C ASP A 209 -4.81 -0.77 5.90
N GLY A 210 -3.52 -0.68 5.58
CA GLY A 210 -2.53 -1.72 5.86
C GLY A 210 -2.35 -1.94 7.36
N LEU A 211 -2.10 -0.86 8.09
CA LEU A 211 -1.76 -0.89 9.52
C LEU A 211 -2.96 -1.15 10.43
N VAL A 212 -4.12 -0.60 10.11
CA VAL A 212 -5.27 -0.58 11.02
C VAL A 212 -6.01 -1.89 11.05
N TYR A 213 -6.15 -2.55 9.90
CA TYR A 213 -7.02 -3.71 9.84
C TYR A 213 -6.53 -4.85 8.97
N ARG A 214 -5.58 -4.66 8.04
CA ARG A 214 -5.11 -5.78 7.20
C ARG A 214 -3.98 -6.57 7.85
N LEU A 215 -2.94 -5.89 8.32
CA LEU A 215 -1.86 -6.53 9.06
C LEU A 215 -2.34 -7.13 10.38
N PRO A 216 -3.21 -6.46 11.17
CA PRO A 216 -3.82 -7.10 12.34
C PRO A 216 -4.66 -8.33 11.99
N TYR A 217 -5.41 -8.32 10.88
CA TYR A 217 -6.15 -9.50 10.42
C TYR A 217 -5.21 -10.64 10.03
N LEU A 218 -4.13 -10.35 9.32
CA LEU A 218 -3.09 -11.33 8.97
C LEU A 218 -2.42 -11.90 10.22
N GLN A 219 -2.11 -11.06 11.21
CA GLN A 219 -1.56 -11.48 12.48
C GLN A 219 -2.52 -12.40 13.24
N ALA A 220 -3.80 -12.04 13.29
CA ALA A 220 -4.83 -12.87 13.92
C ALA A 220 -5.00 -14.23 13.21
N LEU A 221 -4.88 -14.28 11.88
CA LEU A 221 -4.84 -15.55 11.14
C LEU A 221 -3.63 -16.41 11.53
N VAL A 222 -2.44 -15.81 11.68
CA VAL A 222 -1.21 -16.52 12.08
C VAL A 222 -1.35 -17.09 13.49
N GLN A 223 -1.98 -16.35 14.40
CA GLN A 223 -2.15 -16.75 15.80
C GLN A 223 -3.28 -17.76 16.01
N GLY A 224 -4.42 -17.55 15.35
CA GLY A 224 -5.64 -18.32 15.61
C GLY A 224 -5.92 -19.43 14.59
N GLY A 225 -5.21 -19.48 13.46
CA GLY A 225 -5.44 -20.45 12.39
C GLY A 225 -6.84 -20.42 11.78
N SER A 226 -7.65 -19.40 12.10
CA SER A 226 -9.05 -19.28 11.71
C SER A 226 -9.37 -17.87 11.25
N ILE A 227 -10.40 -17.73 10.42
CA ILE A 227 -10.90 -16.40 10.01
C ILE A 227 -11.28 -15.62 11.27
N PRO A 228 -10.55 -14.53 11.60
CA PRO A 228 -10.78 -13.85 12.86
C PRO A 228 -12.13 -13.12 12.81
N GLN A 229 -12.86 -13.19 13.93
CA GLN A 229 -14.09 -12.42 14.10
C GLN A 229 -13.80 -11.24 15.00
N HIS A 230 -14.16 -10.05 14.53
CA HIS A 230 -13.98 -8.83 15.29
C HIS A 230 -15.14 -7.88 15.07
N HIS A 231 -16.17 -8.04 15.90
CA HIS A 231 -17.42 -7.30 15.75
C HIS A 231 -17.26 -5.78 15.90
N ASP A 232 -16.19 -5.31 16.53
CA ASP A 232 -15.93 -3.88 16.74
C ASP A 232 -15.12 -3.23 15.62
N LEU A 233 -14.67 -4.05 14.65
CA LEU A 233 -14.02 -3.59 13.43
C LEU A 233 -14.87 -4.04 12.26
N TRP A 234 -15.86 -3.22 11.90
CA TRP A 234 -16.79 -3.50 10.80
C TRP A 234 -16.06 -3.86 9.49
N VAL A 235 -14.85 -3.32 9.28
CA VAL A 235 -14.02 -3.60 8.11
C VAL A 235 -13.60 -5.07 8.03
N TRP A 236 -13.52 -5.81 9.14
CA TRP A 236 -13.25 -7.25 9.10
C TRP A 236 -14.46 -8.05 8.63
N ALA A 237 -15.67 -7.50 8.79
CA ALA A 237 -16.90 -8.15 8.36
C ALA A 237 -17.20 -7.98 6.86
N ILE A 238 -16.45 -7.14 6.14
CA ILE A 238 -16.59 -7.03 4.67
C ILE A 238 -15.83 -8.18 3.97
N PRO A 239 -16.06 -8.44 2.68
CA PRO A 239 -15.27 -9.40 1.93
C PRO A 239 -13.76 -9.10 1.93
N GLN A 240 -12.92 -10.05 2.35
CA GLN A 240 -11.45 -9.91 2.43
C GLN A 240 -10.62 -10.94 1.61
N PRO A 241 -11.00 -11.36 0.38
CA PRO A 241 -10.23 -12.39 -0.32
C PRO A 241 -8.76 -12.05 -0.57
N ALA A 242 -8.47 -10.76 -0.82
CA ALA A 242 -7.11 -10.28 -1.03
C ALA A 242 -6.21 -10.49 0.21
N ILE A 243 -6.77 -10.38 1.43
CA ILE A 243 -5.99 -10.61 2.67
C ILE A 243 -5.54 -12.06 2.74
N LEU A 244 -6.42 -13.03 2.47
CA LEU A 244 -6.03 -14.45 2.45
C LEU A 244 -5.00 -14.75 1.36
N GLN A 245 -4.98 -14.01 0.25
CA GLN A 245 -3.94 -14.16 -0.75
C GLN A 245 -2.59 -13.59 -0.30
N MET A 246 -2.57 -12.58 0.57
CA MET A 246 -1.37 -12.03 1.19
C MET A 246 -0.82 -12.91 2.31
N PHE A 247 -1.65 -13.81 2.87
CA PHE A 247 -1.32 -14.62 4.04
C PHE A 247 -0.02 -15.44 3.90
N PRO A 248 0.24 -16.17 2.79
CA PRO A 248 1.49 -16.92 2.67
C PRO A 248 2.73 -16.02 2.70
N GLY A 249 2.67 -14.85 2.05
CA GLY A 249 3.75 -13.87 2.11
C GLY A 249 3.94 -13.34 3.52
N TYR A 250 2.84 -12.98 4.20
CA TYR A 250 2.86 -12.49 5.57
C TYR A 250 3.45 -13.51 6.55
N ARG A 251 3.06 -14.78 6.43
CA ARG A 251 3.49 -15.83 7.36
C ARG A 251 5.00 -16.06 7.33
N GLU A 252 5.61 -15.97 6.15
CA GLU A 252 7.03 -16.28 5.94
C GLU A 252 7.94 -15.06 6.10
N PHE A 253 7.47 -13.88 5.71
CA PHE A 253 8.29 -12.67 5.66
C PHE A 253 7.67 -11.47 6.39
N GLY A 254 6.63 -11.70 7.20
CA GLY A 254 5.90 -10.67 7.91
C GLY A 254 5.26 -9.65 6.98
N GLU A 255 5.15 -8.43 7.47
CA GLU A 255 4.63 -7.26 6.75
C GLU A 255 5.18 -7.11 5.32
N ILE A 256 6.48 -7.30 5.11
CA ILE A 256 7.13 -7.15 3.81
C ILE A 256 6.62 -8.20 2.81
N GLY A 257 6.41 -9.45 3.24
CA GLY A 257 5.89 -10.49 2.35
C GLY A 257 4.44 -10.25 1.91
N ALA A 258 3.62 -9.65 2.77
CA ALA A 258 2.28 -9.20 2.38
C ALA A 258 2.35 -8.13 1.28
N ALA A 259 3.24 -7.14 1.44
CA ALA A 259 3.46 -6.09 0.43
C ALA A 259 4.04 -6.67 -0.88
N TRP A 260 4.98 -7.61 -0.81
CA TRP A 260 5.50 -8.31 -1.99
C TRP A 260 4.44 -9.10 -2.72
N THR A 261 3.44 -9.65 -2.02
CA THR A 261 2.30 -10.30 -2.68
C THR A 261 1.52 -9.30 -3.54
N VAL A 262 1.30 -8.08 -3.03
CA VAL A 262 0.67 -6.99 -3.78
C VAL A 262 1.52 -6.62 -5.00
N LEU A 263 2.83 -6.54 -4.83
CA LEU A 263 3.78 -6.28 -5.92
C LEU A 263 3.75 -7.36 -7.01
N LEU A 264 3.65 -8.65 -6.66
CA LEU A 264 3.49 -9.72 -7.65
C LEU A 264 2.17 -9.58 -8.41
N MET A 265 1.10 -9.20 -7.73
CA MET A 265 -0.18 -8.89 -8.36
C MET A 265 -0.10 -7.65 -9.26
N PHE A 266 0.73 -6.69 -8.93
CA PHE A 266 1.04 -5.54 -9.78
C PHE A 266 1.81 -5.95 -11.04
N GLY A 267 2.76 -6.88 -10.92
CA GLY A 267 3.41 -7.52 -12.07
C GLY A 267 2.41 -8.29 -12.95
N ALA A 268 1.46 -9.01 -12.35
CA ALA A 268 0.39 -9.68 -13.07
C ALA A 268 -0.53 -8.69 -13.80
N LEU A 269 -0.88 -7.58 -13.15
CA LEU A 269 -1.62 -6.48 -13.77
C LEU A 269 -0.89 -5.90 -14.97
N ALA A 270 0.43 -5.71 -14.89
CA ALA A 270 1.25 -5.27 -16.01
C ALA A 270 1.19 -6.27 -17.19
N MET A 271 1.31 -7.58 -16.91
CA MET A 271 1.24 -8.62 -17.94
C MET A 271 -0.15 -8.72 -18.59
N VAL A 272 -1.23 -8.63 -17.80
CA VAL A 272 -2.61 -8.58 -18.29
C VAL A 272 -2.79 -7.37 -19.20
N SER A 273 -2.36 -6.19 -18.73
CA SER A 273 -2.49 -4.93 -19.48
C SER A 273 -1.74 -4.98 -20.81
N TYR A 274 -0.53 -5.55 -20.83
CA TYR A 274 0.22 -5.78 -22.07
C TYR A 274 -0.54 -6.69 -23.03
N GLY A 275 -0.98 -7.85 -22.54
CA GLY A 275 -1.72 -8.83 -23.36
C GLY A 275 -2.97 -8.22 -23.97
N PHE A 276 -3.76 -7.54 -23.14
CA PHE A 276 -5.03 -6.94 -23.53
C PHE A 276 -4.84 -5.76 -24.50
N ALA A 277 -3.95 -4.81 -24.19
CA ALA A 277 -3.67 -3.69 -25.07
C ALA A 277 -3.03 -4.11 -26.40
N ARG A 278 -2.15 -5.13 -26.39
CA ARG A 278 -1.56 -5.68 -27.61
C ARG A 278 -2.61 -6.38 -28.47
N GLU A 279 -3.52 -7.12 -27.86
CA GLU A 279 -4.62 -7.79 -28.58
C GLU A 279 -5.52 -6.78 -29.29
N LEU A 280 -5.90 -5.68 -28.61
CA LEU A 280 -6.71 -4.64 -29.21
C LEU A 280 -5.99 -3.79 -30.26
N SER A 281 -4.70 -3.51 -30.04
CA SER A 281 -3.93 -2.59 -30.90
C SER A 281 -3.21 -3.27 -32.06
N GLY A 282 -2.98 -4.59 -31.98
CA GLY A 282 -2.10 -5.32 -32.87
C GLY A 282 -0.62 -4.92 -32.76
N SER A 283 -0.23 -4.14 -31.73
CA SER A 283 1.09 -3.54 -31.61
C SER A 283 1.75 -3.86 -30.26
N ARG A 284 2.96 -4.41 -30.30
CA ARG A 284 3.78 -4.65 -29.10
C ARG A 284 4.18 -3.34 -28.43
N THR A 285 4.61 -2.35 -29.22
CA THR A 285 5.01 -1.03 -28.72
C THR A 285 3.87 -0.33 -27.97
N LEU A 286 2.65 -0.37 -28.51
CA LEU A 286 1.49 0.23 -27.84
C LEU A 286 1.05 -0.56 -26.61
N GLY A 287 1.18 -1.89 -26.63
CA GLY A 287 0.98 -2.72 -25.44
C GLY A 287 1.95 -2.35 -24.32
N LEU A 288 3.24 -2.20 -24.63
CA LEU A 288 4.26 -1.78 -23.65
C LEU A 288 4.01 -0.35 -23.17
N LEU A 289 3.64 0.58 -24.05
CA LEU A 289 3.29 1.94 -23.66
C LEU A 289 2.08 1.96 -22.70
N ALA A 290 1.04 1.17 -22.99
CA ALA A 290 -0.12 1.05 -22.10
C ALA A 290 0.29 0.53 -20.71
N VAL A 291 1.16 -0.49 -20.65
CA VAL A 291 1.71 -0.95 -19.37
C VAL A 291 2.44 0.16 -18.66
N LEU A 292 3.38 0.84 -19.34
CA LEU A 292 4.16 1.91 -18.71
C LEU A 292 3.24 2.95 -18.10
N LEU A 293 2.25 3.45 -18.85
CA LEU A 293 1.30 4.45 -18.36
C LEU A 293 0.44 3.96 -17.19
N ILE A 294 0.09 2.66 -17.16
CA ILE A 294 -0.67 2.06 -16.06
C ILE A 294 0.20 1.89 -14.81
N VAL A 295 1.40 1.33 -14.95
CA VAL A 295 2.27 1.08 -13.78
C VAL A 295 2.90 2.35 -13.23
N SER A 296 3.03 3.39 -14.06
CA SER A 296 3.51 4.71 -13.65
C SER A 296 2.41 5.68 -13.21
N LEU A 297 1.15 5.24 -13.24
CA LEU A 297 0.06 5.99 -12.63
C LEU A 297 0.28 6.00 -11.11
N PRO A 298 0.47 7.16 -10.45
CA PRO A 298 0.90 7.17 -9.05
C PRO A 298 -0.08 6.48 -8.09
N PRO A 299 -1.41 6.58 -8.26
CA PRO A 299 -2.33 5.73 -7.50
C PRO A 299 -2.06 4.23 -7.66
N ALA A 300 -1.85 3.74 -8.88
CA ALA A 300 -1.54 2.33 -9.10
C ALA A 300 -0.20 1.95 -8.48
N TRP A 301 0.80 2.84 -8.60
CA TRP A 301 2.12 2.64 -8.03
C TRP A 301 2.07 2.62 -6.50
N ILE A 302 1.47 3.60 -5.83
CA ILE A 302 1.30 3.64 -4.37
C ILE A 302 0.53 2.43 -3.86
N LEU A 303 -0.57 2.08 -4.51
CA LEU A 303 -1.37 0.93 -4.13
C LEU A 303 -0.63 -0.39 -4.37
N SER A 304 0.44 -0.40 -5.19
CA SER A 304 1.32 -1.55 -5.37
C SER A 304 2.39 -1.70 -4.30
N THR A 305 2.73 -0.60 -3.60
CA THR A 305 3.76 -0.56 -2.56
C THR A 305 3.18 -0.71 -1.16
N ALA A 306 1.87 -0.61 -1.05
CA ALA A 306 1.15 -0.74 0.19
C ALA A 306 0.22 -1.95 0.17
N ILE A 307 -0.15 -2.45 1.35
CA ILE A 307 -1.01 -3.63 1.49
C ILE A 307 -2.46 -3.25 1.15
N TYR A 308 -2.74 -2.91 -0.10
CA TYR A 308 -4.07 -2.60 -0.62
C TYR A 308 -4.62 -3.72 -1.51
N SER A 309 -5.95 -3.78 -1.64
CA SER A 309 -6.66 -4.82 -2.40
C SER A 309 -7.02 -4.36 -3.80
N ASP A 310 -6.89 -3.07 -4.07
CA ASP A 310 -7.29 -2.41 -5.32
C ASP A 310 -6.50 -2.95 -6.53
N ILE A 311 -5.22 -3.30 -6.35
CA ILE A 311 -4.39 -3.94 -7.39
C ILE A 311 -4.92 -5.34 -7.74
N PHE A 312 -5.41 -6.08 -6.75
CA PHE A 312 -6.02 -7.40 -6.98
C PHE A 312 -7.30 -7.25 -7.79
N ILE A 313 -8.19 -6.34 -7.38
CA ILE A 313 -9.43 -6.04 -8.10
C ILE A 313 -9.13 -5.68 -9.55
N ALA A 314 -8.16 -4.78 -9.79
CA ALA A 314 -7.77 -4.37 -11.13
C ALA A 314 -7.24 -5.54 -11.97
N ALA A 315 -6.32 -6.36 -11.41
CA ALA A 315 -5.75 -7.50 -12.12
C ALA A 315 -6.81 -8.55 -12.50
N TYR A 316 -7.68 -8.92 -11.55
CA TYR A 316 -8.76 -9.88 -11.78
C TYR A 316 -9.81 -9.35 -12.75
N THR A 317 -10.23 -8.09 -12.58
CA THR A 317 -11.23 -7.45 -13.45
C THR A 317 -10.71 -7.34 -14.88
N LEU A 318 -9.50 -6.81 -15.08
CA LEU A 318 -8.93 -6.67 -16.43
C LEU A 318 -8.60 -8.02 -17.06
N GLY A 319 -8.13 -8.99 -16.28
CA GLY A 319 -7.88 -10.35 -16.75
C GLY A 319 -9.16 -11.02 -17.22
N GLY A 320 -10.23 -10.95 -16.43
CA GLY A 320 -11.54 -11.47 -16.79
C GLY A 320 -12.15 -10.77 -18.00
N LEU A 321 -12.05 -9.44 -18.07
CA LEU A 321 -12.51 -8.66 -19.23
C LEU A 321 -11.73 -9.00 -20.49
N ALA A 322 -10.39 -9.10 -20.43
CA ALA A 322 -9.56 -9.48 -21.57
C ALA A 322 -9.99 -10.82 -22.19
N LEU A 323 -10.26 -11.83 -21.35
CA LEU A 323 -10.76 -13.13 -21.80
C LEU A 323 -12.18 -13.05 -22.37
N LEU A 324 -13.06 -12.24 -21.78
CA LEU A 324 -14.39 -11.99 -22.30
C LEU A 324 -14.33 -11.34 -23.69
N VAL A 325 -13.45 -10.36 -23.90
CA VAL A 325 -13.23 -9.73 -25.21
C VAL A 325 -12.86 -10.78 -26.25
N ARG A 326 -11.94 -11.66 -25.88
CA ARG A 326 -11.48 -12.73 -26.75
C ARG A 326 -12.62 -13.70 -27.10
N ALA A 327 -13.45 -14.06 -26.13
CA ALA A 327 -14.64 -14.87 -26.37
C ALA A 327 -15.62 -14.17 -27.33
N LEU A 328 -15.82 -12.87 -27.19
CA LEU A 328 -16.66 -12.06 -28.09
C LEU A 328 -16.09 -11.96 -29.49
N GLN A 329 -14.77 -11.88 -29.64
CA GLN A 329 -14.08 -11.90 -30.93
C GLN A 329 -14.26 -13.24 -31.65
N GLU A 330 -14.11 -14.35 -30.94
CA GLU A 330 -14.37 -15.69 -31.50
C GLU A 330 -15.83 -15.84 -31.95
N GLU A 331 -16.78 -15.41 -31.11
CA GLU A 331 -18.22 -15.43 -31.41
C GLU A 331 -18.58 -14.57 -32.62
N GLU A 332 -17.98 -13.38 -32.76
CA GLU A 332 -18.25 -12.53 -33.91
C GLU A 332 -17.63 -13.06 -35.20
N ALA A 333 -16.45 -13.69 -35.11
CA ALA A 333 -15.80 -14.38 -36.23
C ALA A 333 -16.55 -15.66 -36.65
N GLY A 334 -17.60 -16.07 -35.93
CA GLY A 334 -18.32 -17.32 -36.17
C GLY A 334 -17.47 -18.55 -35.90
N LEU A 335 -16.36 -18.40 -35.18
CA LEU A 335 -15.59 -19.52 -34.67
C LEU A 335 -16.39 -20.15 -33.53
N PRO A 336 -16.27 -21.48 -33.30
CA PRO A 336 -16.87 -22.09 -32.13
C PRO A 336 -16.36 -21.35 -30.90
N THR A 337 -17.21 -20.53 -30.27
CA THR A 337 -16.86 -19.78 -29.08
C THR A 337 -16.36 -20.80 -28.07
N SER A 338 -15.05 -20.79 -27.86
CA SER A 338 -14.49 -21.84 -27.05
C SER A 338 -14.99 -21.55 -25.64
N ARG A 339 -15.79 -22.49 -25.08
CA ARG A 339 -16.11 -22.50 -23.64
C ARG A 339 -14.85 -22.29 -22.79
N SER A 340 -13.68 -22.61 -23.38
CA SER A 340 -12.36 -22.27 -22.90
C SER A 340 -12.24 -20.81 -22.45
N TRP A 341 -12.59 -19.75 -23.18
CA TRP A 341 -12.32 -18.39 -22.64
C TRP A 341 -13.37 -17.89 -21.66
N LEU A 342 -14.63 -18.30 -21.82
CA LEU A 342 -15.73 -17.71 -21.05
C LEU A 342 -15.73 -18.15 -19.58
N LEU A 343 -15.38 -19.41 -19.28
CA LEU A 343 -15.32 -19.91 -17.91
C LEU A 343 -14.24 -19.26 -17.04
N PRO A 344 -12.95 -19.19 -17.46
CA PRO A 344 -11.94 -18.46 -16.73
C PRO A 344 -12.23 -16.95 -16.70
N ALA A 345 -12.85 -16.37 -17.74
CA ALA A 345 -13.32 -14.99 -17.66
C ALA A 345 -14.29 -14.80 -16.49
N ALA A 346 -15.31 -15.65 -16.40
CA ALA A 346 -16.29 -15.63 -15.32
C ALA A 346 -15.68 -15.92 -13.94
N ALA A 347 -14.75 -16.86 -13.85
CA ALA A 347 -14.04 -17.15 -12.60
C ALA A 347 -13.25 -15.93 -12.10
N LEU A 348 -12.50 -15.25 -12.98
CA LEU A 348 -11.74 -14.05 -12.62
C LEU A 348 -12.66 -12.87 -12.27
N LEU A 349 -13.75 -12.65 -13.01
CA LEU A 349 -14.72 -11.58 -12.71
C LEU A 349 -15.50 -11.85 -11.42
N GLY A 350 -15.90 -13.10 -11.16
CA GLY A 350 -16.52 -13.53 -9.91
C GLY A 350 -15.59 -13.35 -8.72
N PHE A 351 -14.30 -13.67 -8.89
CA PHE A 351 -13.29 -13.44 -7.86
C PHE A 351 -13.03 -11.94 -7.63
N ALA A 352 -12.97 -11.12 -8.70
CA ALA A 352 -12.88 -9.67 -8.54
C ALA A 352 -14.07 -9.12 -7.72
N ALA A 353 -15.27 -9.62 -8.02
CA ALA A 353 -16.50 -9.27 -7.31
C ALA A 353 -16.48 -9.68 -5.83
N SER A 354 -15.79 -10.76 -5.44
CA SER A 354 -15.66 -11.14 -4.03
C SER A 354 -14.67 -10.27 -3.27
N ILE A 355 -13.73 -9.57 -3.92
CA ILE A 355 -12.73 -8.74 -3.20
C ILE A 355 -13.37 -7.48 -2.63
N LYS A 356 -14.33 -6.89 -3.34
CA LYS A 356 -14.99 -5.67 -2.88
C LYS A 356 -16.32 -5.49 -3.57
N VAL A 357 -17.32 -5.05 -2.80
CA VAL A 357 -18.72 -4.89 -3.24
C VAL A 357 -18.93 -3.81 -4.32
N ASN A 358 -17.95 -2.93 -4.58
CA ASN A 358 -18.00 -1.99 -5.70
C ASN A 358 -17.48 -2.58 -7.03
N ALA A 359 -16.67 -3.65 -7.01
CA ALA A 359 -16.18 -4.28 -8.22
C ALA A 359 -17.31 -4.82 -9.13
N PRO A 360 -18.40 -5.43 -8.60
CA PRO A 360 -19.57 -5.81 -9.40
C PRO A 360 -20.16 -4.65 -10.20
N ILE A 361 -20.18 -3.42 -9.67
CA ILE A 361 -20.76 -2.26 -10.35
C ILE A 361 -19.98 -1.98 -11.64
N VAL A 362 -18.65 -1.96 -11.56
CA VAL A 362 -17.78 -1.74 -12.74
C VAL A 362 -18.00 -2.86 -13.77
N ILE A 363 -18.06 -4.11 -13.32
CA ILE A 363 -18.26 -5.28 -14.19
C ILE A 363 -19.63 -5.18 -14.89
N LEU A 364 -20.71 -4.93 -14.15
CA LEU A 364 -22.06 -4.84 -14.69
C LEU A 364 -22.22 -3.70 -15.69
N VAL A 365 -21.62 -2.53 -15.42
CA VAL A 365 -21.66 -1.40 -16.36
C VAL A 365 -20.90 -1.75 -17.64
N VAL A 366 -19.72 -2.35 -17.56
CA VAL A 366 -18.98 -2.80 -18.75
C VAL A 366 -19.81 -3.81 -19.55
N LEU A 367 -20.41 -4.81 -18.88
CA LEU A 367 -21.27 -5.80 -19.54
C LEU A 367 -22.48 -5.16 -20.22
N ALA A 368 -23.16 -4.22 -19.56
CA ALA A 368 -24.29 -3.50 -20.14
C ALA A 368 -23.88 -2.72 -21.40
N VAL A 369 -22.75 -2.00 -21.36
CA VAL A 369 -22.23 -1.28 -22.53
C VAL A 369 -21.87 -2.24 -23.66
N LEU A 370 -21.27 -3.40 -23.36
CA LEU A 370 -20.95 -4.43 -24.36
C LEU A 370 -22.20 -5.02 -25.02
N LEU A 371 -23.26 -5.26 -24.24
CA LEU A 371 -24.57 -5.69 -24.75
C LEU A 371 -25.19 -4.62 -25.66
N MET A 372 -25.14 -3.35 -25.27
CA MET A 372 -25.69 -2.26 -26.08
C MET A 372 -24.93 -2.03 -27.39
N THR A 373 -23.64 -2.38 -27.43
CA THR A 373 -22.75 -2.02 -28.56
C THR A 373 -22.42 -3.19 -29.48
N THR A 374 -22.62 -4.44 -29.05
CA THR A 374 -22.21 -5.63 -29.83
C THR A 374 -23.29 -6.71 -29.89
N LYS A 375 -23.58 -7.21 -31.10
CA LYS A 375 -24.48 -8.37 -31.28
C LYS A 375 -23.90 -9.67 -30.73
N ALA A 376 -22.58 -9.80 -30.76
CA ALA A 376 -21.87 -10.95 -30.20
C ALA A 376 -22.17 -11.11 -28.70
N ALA A 377 -22.20 -10.02 -27.93
CA ALA A 377 -22.55 -10.08 -26.51
C ALA A 377 -23.98 -10.58 -26.29
N TRP A 378 -24.96 -10.16 -27.10
CA TRP A 378 -26.32 -10.68 -27.03
C TRP A 378 -26.41 -12.18 -27.33
N ARG A 379 -25.73 -12.65 -28.38
CA ARG A 379 -25.69 -14.09 -28.72
C ARG A 379 -25.05 -14.90 -27.60
N LEU A 380 -23.95 -14.38 -27.04
CA LEU A 380 -23.27 -15.00 -25.93
C LEU A 380 -24.18 -15.07 -24.70
N LEU A 381 -24.89 -13.99 -24.37
CA LEU A 381 -25.80 -13.90 -23.22
C LEU A 381 -26.92 -14.96 -23.25
N ILE A 382 -27.49 -15.22 -24.42
CA ILE A 382 -28.56 -16.23 -24.59
C ILE A 382 -28.02 -17.66 -24.78
N SER A 383 -26.70 -17.84 -24.83
CA SER A 383 -26.09 -19.16 -24.99
C SER A 383 -26.16 -19.98 -23.70
N ARG A 384 -26.20 -21.31 -23.82
CA ARG A 384 -26.07 -22.22 -22.65
C ARG A 384 -24.74 -21.99 -21.91
N SER A 385 -23.71 -21.53 -22.61
CA SER A 385 -22.41 -21.22 -22.03
C SER A 385 -22.46 -20.00 -21.11
N ALA A 386 -23.35 -19.03 -21.34
CA ALA A 386 -23.54 -17.92 -20.42
C ALA A 386 -24.14 -18.34 -19.09
N LEU A 387 -25.06 -19.32 -19.06
CA LEU A 387 -25.57 -19.86 -17.80
C LEU A 387 -24.45 -20.52 -16.98
N LEU A 388 -23.59 -21.32 -17.63
CA LEU A 388 -22.44 -21.95 -16.97
C LEU A 388 -21.43 -20.90 -16.50
N ALA A 389 -21.19 -19.86 -17.30
CA ALA A 389 -20.34 -18.74 -16.92
C ALA A 389 -20.91 -17.98 -15.73
N LEU A 390 -22.21 -17.66 -15.72
CA LEU A 390 -22.88 -17.02 -14.60
C LEU A 390 -22.75 -17.87 -13.33
N GLY A 391 -23.02 -19.17 -13.42
CA GLY A 391 -22.83 -20.11 -12.31
C GLY A 391 -21.39 -20.15 -11.81
N THR A 392 -20.40 -20.10 -12.71
CA THR A 392 -18.98 -20.04 -12.36
C THR A 392 -18.63 -18.72 -11.65
N SER A 393 -19.11 -17.59 -12.16
CA SER A 393 -18.91 -16.28 -11.53
C SER A 393 -19.53 -16.23 -10.14
N VAL A 394 -20.75 -16.76 -9.99
CA VAL A 394 -21.42 -16.86 -8.69
C VAL A 394 -20.65 -17.77 -7.74
N ALA A 395 -20.18 -18.94 -8.21
CA ALA A 395 -19.37 -19.84 -7.38
C ALA A 395 -18.08 -19.18 -6.87
N PHE A 396 -17.45 -18.31 -7.66
CA PHE A 396 -16.26 -17.56 -7.26
C PHE A 396 -16.58 -16.28 -6.46
N ALA A 397 -17.81 -15.79 -6.50
CA ALA A 397 -18.21 -14.64 -5.69
C ALA A 397 -18.71 -15.11 -4.30
N ALA A 398 -19.61 -16.10 -4.31
CA ALA A 398 -20.52 -16.44 -3.22
C ALA A 398 -19.86 -16.72 -1.87
N PRO A 399 -18.71 -17.43 -1.74
CA PRO A 399 -18.17 -17.79 -0.43
C PRO A 399 -18.01 -16.61 0.53
N TRP A 400 -17.57 -15.46 0.04
CA TRP A 400 -17.43 -14.25 0.87
C TRP A 400 -18.74 -13.50 1.09
N TYR A 401 -19.65 -13.47 0.11
CA TYR A 401 -20.97 -12.87 0.29
C TYR A 401 -21.80 -13.66 1.31
N LEU A 402 -21.72 -14.99 1.28
CA LEU A 402 -22.35 -15.87 2.25
C LEU A 402 -21.75 -15.70 3.64
N TRP A 403 -20.43 -15.59 3.73
CA TRP A 403 -19.76 -15.28 5.00
C TRP A 403 -20.20 -13.93 5.56
N THR A 404 -20.12 -12.88 4.74
CA THR A 404 -20.52 -11.52 5.09
C THR A 404 -21.98 -11.49 5.55
N PHE A 405 -22.87 -12.20 4.85
CA PHE A 405 -24.27 -12.34 5.23
C PHE A 405 -24.43 -13.06 6.58
N ALA A 406 -23.72 -14.17 6.81
CA ALA A 406 -23.78 -14.89 8.08
C ALA A 406 -23.34 -14.01 9.27
N GLN A 407 -22.27 -13.23 9.08
CA GLN A 407 -21.72 -12.34 10.10
C GLN A 407 -22.61 -11.12 10.36
N THR A 408 -23.09 -10.47 9.31
CA THR A 408 -23.69 -9.14 9.41
C THR A 408 -25.20 -9.12 9.25
N GLY A 409 -25.80 -10.17 8.69
CA GLY A 409 -27.19 -10.16 8.21
C GLY A 409 -27.38 -9.48 6.84
N ASN A 410 -26.33 -8.90 6.27
CA ASN A 410 -26.36 -8.15 5.03
C ASN A 410 -25.32 -8.69 4.03
N PRO A 411 -25.71 -9.22 2.86
CA PRO A 411 -24.75 -9.81 1.93
C PRO A 411 -23.83 -8.77 1.29
N VAL A 412 -24.23 -7.50 1.24
CA VAL A 412 -23.49 -6.40 0.60
C VAL A 412 -23.03 -5.36 1.63
N PHE A 413 -22.83 -5.79 2.87
CA PHE A 413 -22.34 -4.95 3.96
C PHE A 413 -21.04 -4.20 3.57
N PRO A 414 -20.91 -2.90 3.91
CA PRO A 414 -21.79 -2.08 4.75
C PRO A 414 -22.89 -1.31 3.99
N PHE A 415 -23.16 -1.64 2.73
CA PHE A 415 -24.14 -0.92 1.89
C PHE A 415 -25.54 -1.49 2.02
N LEU A 416 -26.56 -0.69 1.66
CA LEU A 416 -27.97 -1.11 1.64
C LEU A 416 -28.50 -1.61 3.01
N ASN A 417 -28.00 -1.06 4.13
CA ASN A 417 -28.47 -1.43 5.48
C ASN A 417 -29.97 -1.16 5.71
N SER A 418 -30.60 -0.30 4.91
CA SER A 418 -32.05 -0.08 4.92
C SER A 418 -32.86 -1.21 4.28
N VAL A 419 -32.23 -1.97 3.37
CA VAL A 419 -32.85 -3.11 2.67
C VAL A 419 -32.50 -4.42 3.38
N PHE A 420 -31.25 -4.56 3.81
CA PHE A 420 -30.75 -5.70 4.57
C PHE A 420 -30.37 -5.24 5.98
N PRO A 421 -31.25 -5.45 6.98
CA PRO A 421 -30.96 -5.10 8.36
C PRO A 421 -29.65 -5.75 8.80
N THR A 422 -28.77 -4.96 9.43
CA THR A 422 -27.48 -5.45 9.90
C THR A 422 -27.46 -5.60 11.41
N LYS A 423 -26.81 -6.66 11.89
CA LYS A 423 -26.57 -6.95 13.32
C LYS A 423 -25.49 -6.06 13.93
N ILE A 424 -24.64 -5.47 13.09
CA ILE A 424 -23.57 -4.59 13.51
C ILE A 424 -24.18 -3.20 13.66
N GLU A 425 -23.99 -2.55 14.80
CA GLU A 425 -24.43 -1.16 15.00
C GLU A 425 -23.68 -0.24 14.04
N THR A 426 -24.27 0.01 12.87
CA THR A 426 -23.62 0.74 11.76
C THR A 426 -23.98 2.22 11.71
N ALA A 427 -24.60 2.74 12.78
CA ALA A 427 -25.28 4.04 12.81
C ALA A 427 -24.42 5.24 12.37
N THR A 428 -23.10 5.08 12.20
CA THR A 428 -22.16 6.17 11.86
C THR A 428 -21.19 5.88 10.69
N ILE A 429 -21.26 4.74 9.98
CA ILE A 429 -20.21 4.38 9.00
C ILE A 429 -20.27 5.22 7.71
N PHE A 430 -21.47 5.69 7.34
CA PHE A 430 -21.67 6.67 6.26
C PHE A 430 -22.31 7.92 6.84
N THR A 431 -21.61 8.57 7.78
CA THR A 431 -22.02 9.88 8.29
C THR A 431 -22.11 10.89 7.14
N ASP A 432 -22.95 11.92 7.33
CA ASP A 432 -22.88 13.13 6.51
C ASP A 432 -21.48 13.72 6.50
N GLU A 433 -20.65 13.41 7.49
CA GLU A 433 -19.25 13.76 7.59
C GLU A 433 -18.37 13.00 6.58
N ALA A 434 -18.48 11.67 6.49
CA ALA A 434 -17.80 10.88 5.46
C ALA A 434 -18.28 11.28 4.04
N ARG A 435 -19.57 11.58 3.90
CA ARG A 435 -20.09 12.20 2.68
C ARG A 435 -19.49 13.57 2.47
N SER A 436 -19.38 14.44 3.47
CA SER A 436 -18.81 15.79 3.29
C SER A 436 -17.32 15.74 2.91
N GLN A 437 -16.58 14.77 3.45
CA GLN A 437 -15.16 14.59 3.18
C GLN A 437 -14.89 14.06 1.76
N PHE A 438 -15.78 13.23 1.24
CA PHE A 438 -15.62 12.56 -0.06
C PHE A 438 -16.76 12.86 -1.04
N ALA A 439 -17.52 13.92 -0.78
CA ALA A 439 -18.69 14.29 -1.56
C ALA A 439 -18.25 14.72 -2.94
N PHE A 440 -18.88 14.12 -3.93
CA PHE A 440 -18.79 14.57 -5.29
C PHE A 440 -20.18 14.99 -5.72
N ASP A 441 -20.35 16.27 -6.05
CA ASP A 441 -21.59 16.74 -6.65
C ASP A 441 -21.73 16.04 -8.02
N PRO A 442 -22.75 15.18 -8.20
CA PRO A 442 -22.95 14.38 -9.40
C PRO A 442 -23.54 15.21 -10.56
N SER A 443 -23.31 16.52 -10.61
CA SER A 443 -23.69 17.35 -11.74
C SER A 443 -22.94 16.93 -13.01
N LEU A 444 -23.62 16.99 -14.16
CA LEU A 444 -23.03 16.68 -15.46
C LEU A 444 -21.72 17.45 -15.72
N LEU A 445 -21.68 18.72 -15.27
CA LEU A 445 -20.49 19.56 -15.39
C LEU A 445 -19.29 18.98 -14.62
N ASN A 446 -19.50 18.47 -13.41
CA ASN A 446 -18.42 17.85 -12.63
C ASN A 446 -17.96 16.53 -13.25
N TYR A 447 -18.86 15.73 -13.83
CA TYR A 447 -18.45 14.54 -14.58
C TYR A 447 -17.64 14.88 -15.83
N LEU A 448 -17.97 15.97 -16.54
CA LEU A 448 -17.19 16.44 -17.68
C LEU A 448 -15.82 17.01 -17.25
N LYS A 449 -15.76 17.65 -16.08
CA LYS A 449 -14.51 18.13 -15.46
C LYS A 449 -13.69 17.03 -14.81
N LEU A 450 -14.27 15.85 -14.58
CA LEU A 450 -13.62 14.80 -13.79
C LEU A 450 -12.22 14.42 -14.30
N PRO A 451 -11.94 14.26 -15.61
CA PRO A 451 -10.58 13.98 -16.06
C PRO A 451 -9.58 15.09 -15.70
N TRP A 452 -10.03 16.35 -15.68
CA TRP A 452 -9.25 17.51 -15.27
C TRP A 452 -9.03 17.50 -13.76
N ASP A 453 -10.10 17.37 -12.98
CA ASP A 453 -10.04 17.37 -11.52
C ASP A 453 -9.24 16.18 -11.00
N LEU A 454 -9.36 15.00 -11.61
CA LEU A 454 -8.53 13.85 -11.28
C LEU A 454 -7.05 14.07 -11.59
N SER A 455 -6.70 14.92 -12.57
CA SER A 455 -5.29 15.17 -12.89
C SER A 455 -4.69 16.24 -11.98
N PHE A 456 -5.45 17.30 -11.68
CA PHE A 456 -4.92 18.52 -11.07
C PHE A 456 -5.54 18.89 -9.72
N ALA A 457 -6.73 18.40 -9.39
CA ALA A 457 -7.45 18.67 -8.14
C ALA A 457 -7.62 17.39 -7.30
N THR A 458 -6.55 16.59 -7.23
CA THR A 458 -6.56 15.23 -6.66
C THR A 458 -6.90 15.15 -5.19
N SER A 459 -6.68 16.23 -4.42
CA SER A 459 -7.05 16.27 -3.00
C SER A 459 -8.57 16.18 -2.77
N ARG A 460 -9.38 16.42 -3.80
CA ARG A 460 -10.84 16.23 -3.75
C ARG A 460 -11.27 14.76 -3.76
N PHE A 461 -10.38 13.83 -4.10
CA PHE A 461 -10.70 12.41 -4.30
C PHE A 461 -9.98 11.47 -3.31
N GLY A 462 -9.42 12.04 -2.24
CA GLY A 462 -8.69 11.33 -1.19
C GLY A 462 -7.56 12.18 -0.60
N SER A 463 -6.79 11.60 0.31
CA SER A 463 -5.62 12.22 0.94
C SER A 463 -4.41 12.29 -0.01
N TYR A 464 -4.61 12.78 -1.23
CA TYR A 464 -3.59 12.93 -2.26
C TYR A 464 -3.30 14.42 -2.49
N PRO A 465 -2.03 14.87 -2.53
CA PRO A 465 -1.68 16.22 -2.96
C PRO A 465 -2.24 16.56 -4.34
N ASN A 466 -2.47 17.83 -4.68
CA ASN A 466 -2.89 18.20 -6.04
C ASN A 466 -1.83 17.86 -7.09
N GLY A 467 -2.27 17.46 -8.29
CA GLY A 467 -1.39 16.98 -9.35
C GLY A 467 -0.97 15.51 -9.24
N SER A 468 -1.35 14.82 -8.17
CA SER A 468 -0.83 13.50 -7.82
C SER A 468 -1.15 12.38 -8.79
N PHE A 469 -2.19 12.46 -9.62
CA PHE A 469 -2.48 11.38 -10.58
C PHE A 469 -1.79 11.62 -11.93
N GLY A 470 -1.20 12.80 -12.08
CA GLY A 470 -0.47 13.22 -13.24
C GLY A 470 -1.34 13.45 -14.46
N PRO A 471 -0.72 13.94 -15.54
CA PRO A 471 -1.44 14.42 -16.72
C PRO A 471 -1.81 13.33 -17.74
N TRP A 472 -1.50 12.06 -17.47
CA TRP A 472 -1.37 11.04 -18.51
C TRP A 472 -2.67 10.80 -19.30
N ALA A 473 -3.81 10.71 -18.62
CA ALA A 473 -5.10 10.55 -19.30
C ALA A 473 -5.42 11.74 -20.20
N LEU A 474 -5.18 12.96 -19.72
CA LEU A 474 -5.42 14.18 -20.50
C LEU A 474 -4.48 14.27 -21.70
N LEU A 475 -3.20 13.93 -21.55
CA LEU A 475 -2.25 13.89 -22.65
C LEU A 475 -2.69 12.94 -23.76
N LEU A 476 -3.31 11.82 -23.41
CA LEU A 476 -3.80 10.87 -24.40
C LEU A 476 -5.05 11.36 -25.14
N LEU A 477 -5.90 12.20 -24.54
CA LEU A 477 -7.20 12.59 -25.11
C LEU A 477 -7.14 13.05 -26.58
N PRO A 478 -6.27 13.98 -27.01
CA PRO A 478 -6.23 14.40 -28.41
C PRO A 478 -5.81 13.27 -29.36
N VAL A 479 -4.89 12.41 -28.92
CA VAL A 479 -4.44 11.24 -29.69
C VAL A 479 -5.59 10.25 -29.85
N LEU A 480 -6.35 10.02 -28.78
CA LEU A 480 -7.53 9.15 -28.79
C LEU A 480 -8.64 9.71 -29.67
N PHE A 481 -8.92 11.01 -29.56
CA PHE A 481 -9.90 11.69 -30.39
C PHE A 481 -9.54 11.62 -31.86
N LEU A 482 -8.28 11.91 -32.21
CA LEU A 482 -7.81 11.82 -33.59
C LEU A 482 -7.83 10.38 -34.11
N ALA A 483 -7.37 9.43 -33.32
CA ALA A 483 -7.38 8.02 -33.69
C ALA A 483 -8.81 7.52 -33.94
N LEU A 484 -9.75 7.94 -33.09
CA LEU A 484 -11.17 7.67 -33.24
C LEU A 484 -11.73 8.30 -34.52
N LEU A 485 -11.51 9.60 -34.73
CA LEU A 485 -11.99 10.32 -35.91
C LEU A 485 -11.49 9.65 -37.20
N LEU A 486 -10.20 9.36 -37.27
CA LEU A 486 -9.60 8.73 -38.45
C LEU A 486 -10.13 7.30 -38.68
N ARG A 487 -10.40 6.54 -37.62
CA ARG A 487 -11.05 5.23 -37.75
C ARG A 487 -12.49 5.35 -38.23
N LEU A 488 -13.26 6.30 -37.72
CA LEU A 488 -14.64 6.55 -38.18
C LEU A 488 -14.67 6.93 -39.67
N LEU A 489 -13.70 7.73 -40.11
CA LEU A 489 -13.56 8.10 -41.52
C LEU A 489 -13.18 6.90 -42.41
N ARG A 490 -12.29 6.01 -41.95
CA ARG A 490 -11.90 4.80 -42.69
C ARG A 490 -12.98 3.72 -42.70
N ALA A 491 -13.71 3.56 -41.60
CA ALA A 491 -14.79 2.59 -41.46
C ALA A 491 -15.95 2.84 -42.45
N ARG A 492 -16.05 4.05 -43.03
CA ARG A 492 -17.00 4.33 -44.12
C ARG A 492 -16.57 3.73 -45.47
N GLY A 493 -15.28 3.44 -45.66
CA GLY A 493 -14.73 2.98 -46.94
C GLY A 493 -14.30 1.51 -46.98
N GLN A 494 -14.00 0.89 -45.83
CA GLN A 494 -13.65 -0.53 -45.74
C GLN A 494 -14.83 -1.32 -45.16
N GLY A 495 -15.20 -2.43 -45.80
CA GLY A 495 -16.34 -3.27 -45.41
C GLY A 495 -16.25 -3.82 -43.97
N ARG A 496 -17.18 -4.72 -43.61
CA ARG A 496 -17.50 -5.20 -42.24
C ARG A 496 -16.33 -5.55 -41.29
N SER A 497 -15.10 -5.78 -41.75
CA SER A 497 -13.98 -6.30 -40.94
C SER A 497 -13.33 -5.31 -39.96
N GLU A 498 -13.36 -3.98 -40.19
CA GLU A 498 -12.80 -3.00 -39.22
C GLU A 498 -13.79 -2.59 -38.11
N GLY A 499 -15.07 -2.98 -38.22
CA GLY A 499 -16.13 -2.47 -37.35
C GLY A 499 -16.01 -2.88 -35.88
N PHE A 500 -15.48 -4.07 -35.60
CA PHE A 500 -15.49 -4.62 -34.24
C PHE A 500 -14.46 -3.98 -33.31
N PRO A 501 -13.15 -3.92 -33.62
CA PRO A 501 -12.17 -3.30 -32.73
C PRO A 501 -12.52 -1.84 -32.42
N LEU A 502 -13.14 -1.14 -33.36
CA LEU A 502 -13.61 0.24 -33.17
C LEU A 502 -14.79 0.32 -32.20
N ARG A 503 -15.87 -0.42 -32.43
CA ARG A 503 -17.05 -0.43 -31.54
C ARG A 503 -16.70 -0.88 -30.14
N PHE A 504 -15.84 -1.89 -30.05
CA PHE A 504 -15.38 -2.45 -28.79
C PHE A 504 -14.49 -1.46 -28.01
N SER A 505 -13.55 -0.80 -28.68
CA SER A 505 -12.73 0.24 -28.03
C SER A 505 -13.58 1.43 -27.57
N LEU A 506 -14.61 1.81 -28.35
CA LEU A 506 -15.57 2.84 -27.95
C LEU A 506 -16.39 2.43 -26.72
N ALA A 507 -16.87 1.19 -26.70
CA ALA A 507 -17.56 0.61 -25.55
C ALA A 507 -16.69 0.66 -24.29
N LEU A 508 -15.42 0.27 -24.42
CA LEU A 508 -14.46 0.31 -23.32
C LEU A 508 -14.02 1.72 -22.91
N LEU A 509 -14.19 2.74 -23.75
CA LEU A 509 -13.98 4.14 -23.36
C LEU A 509 -15.19 4.70 -22.60
N LEU A 510 -16.40 4.31 -23.00
CA LEU A 510 -17.63 4.77 -22.36
C LEU A 510 -17.87 4.10 -21.00
N ALA A 511 -17.56 2.80 -20.90
CA ALA A 511 -17.86 2.01 -19.72
C ALA A 511 -17.18 2.52 -18.43
N PRO A 512 -15.91 2.95 -18.42
CA PRO A 512 -15.28 3.55 -17.24
C PRO A 512 -15.96 4.83 -16.75
N ALA A 513 -16.39 5.71 -17.67
CA ALA A 513 -17.09 6.94 -17.30
C ALA A 513 -18.46 6.62 -16.67
N LEU A 514 -19.21 5.69 -17.26
CA LEU A 514 -20.48 5.22 -16.71
C LEU A 514 -20.29 4.43 -15.41
N ALA A 515 -19.17 3.70 -15.27
CA ALA A 515 -18.86 2.94 -14.07
C ALA A 515 -18.51 3.89 -12.92
N PHE A 516 -17.72 4.94 -13.20
CA PHE A 516 -17.44 5.99 -12.23
C PHE A 516 -18.71 6.74 -11.81
N PHE A 517 -19.59 7.05 -12.78
CA PHE A 517 -20.91 7.61 -12.50
C PHE A 517 -21.71 6.68 -11.59
N GLY A 518 -21.83 5.40 -11.96
CA GLY A 518 -22.56 4.39 -11.21
C GLY A 518 -22.02 4.17 -9.81
N THR A 519 -20.70 4.08 -9.63
CA THR A 519 -20.09 3.92 -8.31
C THR A 519 -20.27 5.18 -7.46
N SER A 520 -20.08 6.37 -8.01
CA SER A 520 -20.26 7.62 -7.25
C SER A 520 -21.73 7.83 -6.85
N ALA A 521 -22.66 7.55 -7.76
CA ALA A 521 -24.10 7.64 -7.49
C ALA A 521 -24.57 6.59 -6.48
N PHE A 522 -24.06 5.35 -6.58
CA PHE A 522 -24.46 4.26 -5.67
C PHE A 522 -23.84 4.39 -4.27
N LEU A 523 -22.57 4.78 -4.20
CA LEU A 523 -21.83 4.85 -2.93
C LEU A 523 -21.99 6.22 -2.23
N GLY A 524 -22.41 7.26 -2.95
CA GLY A 524 -22.46 8.64 -2.45
C GLY A 524 -21.08 9.22 -2.11
N ILE A 525 -20.02 8.59 -2.58
CA ILE A 525 -18.62 8.87 -2.26
C ILE A 525 -17.79 8.69 -3.54
N SER A 526 -16.89 9.63 -3.83
CA SER A 526 -15.95 9.52 -4.95
C SER A 526 -14.53 9.33 -4.48
N VAL A 527 -14.19 8.11 -4.06
CA VAL A 527 -12.79 7.73 -3.89
C VAL A 527 -12.26 7.17 -5.22
N PHE A 528 -11.30 7.85 -5.84
CA PHE A 528 -10.82 7.49 -7.17
C PHE A 528 -10.30 6.05 -7.26
N ARG A 529 -9.66 5.52 -6.19
CA ARG A 529 -9.14 4.14 -6.16
C ARG A 529 -10.21 3.09 -6.52
N TYR A 530 -11.49 3.38 -6.28
CA TYR A 530 -12.62 2.52 -6.64
C TYR A 530 -12.88 2.42 -8.15
N SER A 531 -12.30 3.32 -8.93
CA SER A 531 -12.41 3.41 -10.38
C SER A 531 -11.09 3.11 -11.11
N LEU A 532 -10.06 2.66 -10.38
CA LEU A 532 -8.73 2.42 -10.92
C LEU A 532 -8.73 1.49 -12.15
N ALA A 533 -9.50 0.40 -12.09
CA ALA A 533 -9.67 -0.52 -13.23
C ALA A 533 -10.29 0.17 -14.45
N GLY A 534 -11.22 1.11 -14.23
CA GLY A 534 -11.82 1.92 -15.28
C GLY A 534 -10.79 2.81 -15.98
N TYR A 535 -9.93 3.49 -15.23
CA TYR A 535 -8.83 4.27 -15.80
C TYR A 535 -7.91 3.40 -16.68
N MET A 536 -7.54 2.22 -16.18
CA MET A 536 -6.69 1.28 -16.92
C MET A 536 -7.37 0.80 -18.22
N LEU A 537 -8.69 0.57 -18.20
CA LEU A 537 -9.47 0.28 -19.40
C LEU A 537 -9.42 1.43 -20.42
N VAL A 538 -9.47 2.69 -19.98
CA VAL A 538 -9.32 3.84 -20.89
C VAL A 538 -7.96 3.81 -21.59
N VAL A 539 -6.88 3.54 -20.85
CA VAL A 539 -5.52 3.42 -21.42
C VAL A 539 -5.43 2.26 -22.41
N ILE A 540 -5.97 1.09 -22.05
CA ILE A 540 -5.97 -0.13 -22.89
C ILE A 540 -6.80 0.09 -24.17
N ALA A 541 -8.02 0.61 -24.04
CA ALA A 541 -8.89 0.95 -25.17
C ALA A 541 -8.24 2.01 -26.05
N GLY A 542 -7.55 2.97 -25.43
CA GLY A 542 -6.83 4.01 -26.12
C GLY A 542 -5.66 3.48 -26.97
N ALA A 543 -4.87 2.57 -26.42
CA ALA A 543 -3.87 1.83 -27.18
C ALA A 543 -4.50 1.04 -28.33
N GLY A 544 -5.66 0.42 -28.06
CA GLY A 544 -6.50 -0.23 -29.06
C GLY A 544 -6.80 0.69 -30.24
N LEU A 545 -7.34 1.89 -29.99
CA LEU A 545 -7.64 2.90 -31.02
C LEU A 545 -6.39 3.37 -31.78
N ALA A 546 -5.28 3.56 -31.08
CA ALA A 546 -4.02 4.05 -31.65
C ALA A 546 -3.29 3.03 -32.55
N GLY A 547 -3.69 1.76 -32.56
CA GLY A 547 -3.07 0.66 -33.32
C GLY A 547 -2.58 1.02 -34.74
N PRO A 548 -3.43 1.55 -35.63
CA PRO A 548 -3.08 1.94 -36.99
C PRO A 548 -1.95 2.98 -37.10
N PHE A 549 -1.65 3.70 -36.01
CA PHE A 549 -0.65 4.76 -35.95
C PHE A 549 0.65 4.31 -35.27
N ALA A 550 0.73 3.08 -34.76
CA ALA A 550 1.90 2.56 -34.03
C ALA A 550 3.22 2.79 -34.78
N ARG A 551 3.24 2.63 -36.12
CA ARG A 551 4.45 2.83 -36.93
C ARG A 551 4.92 4.29 -36.99
N SER A 552 4.01 5.25 -36.82
CA SER A 552 4.31 6.69 -36.86
C SER A 552 4.76 7.24 -35.50
N LEU A 553 4.60 6.45 -34.43
CA LEU A 553 4.86 6.81 -33.05
C LEU A 553 6.34 6.60 -32.66
N ARG A 554 7.27 7.10 -33.48
CA ARG A 554 8.72 6.98 -33.23
C ARG A 554 9.19 7.71 -31.97
N PHE A 555 8.40 8.67 -31.48
CA PHE A 555 8.70 9.46 -30.27
C PHE A 555 8.20 8.83 -28.96
N VAL A 556 7.61 7.63 -29.00
CA VAL A 556 7.18 6.91 -27.79
C VAL A 556 8.34 6.66 -26.81
N GLY A 557 9.58 6.62 -27.30
CA GLY A 557 10.75 6.59 -26.45
C GLY A 557 10.94 7.83 -25.57
N ALA A 558 10.62 9.03 -26.07
CA ALA A 558 10.67 10.25 -25.27
C ALA A 558 9.59 10.26 -24.16
N PHE A 559 8.44 9.63 -24.45
CA PHE A 559 7.39 9.38 -23.46
C PHE A 559 7.78 8.36 -22.39
N ALA A 560 8.83 7.55 -22.59
CA ALA A 560 9.25 6.57 -21.59
C ALA A 560 10.00 7.21 -20.41
N VAL A 561 10.65 8.36 -20.65
CA VAL A 561 11.46 9.07 -19.66
C VAL A 561 10.59 9.78 -18.63
N LEU A 562 9.53 10.45 -19.11
CA LEU A 562 8.69 11.31 -18.28
C LEU A 562 7.98 10.57 -17.14
N PRO A 563 7.39 9.38 -17.32
CA PRO A 563 6.74 8.66 -16.23
C PRO A 563 7.71 8.11 -15.20
N VAL A 564 8.91 7.68 -15.62
CA VAL A 564 9.98 7.26 -14.69
C VAL A 564 10.45 8.46 -13.87
N LEU A 565 10.73 9.59 -14.52
CA LEU A 565 11.05 10.85 -13.86
C LEU A 565 9.96 11.28 -12.88
N PHE A 566 8.71 11.23 -13.33
CA PHE A 566 7.55 11.60 -12.53
C PHE A 566 7.44 10.72 -11.30
N LEU A 567 7.58 9.40 -11.40
CA LEU A 567 7.57 8.51 -10.25
C LEU A 567 8.75 8.72 -9.30
N VAL A 568 9.96 8.91 -9.83
CA VAL A 568 11.16 9.17 -9.00
C VAL A 568 10.99 10.47 -8.21
N LEU A 569 10.42 11.50 -8.81
CA LEU A 569 10.28 12.83 -8.20
C LEU A 569 9.02 12.96 -7.31
N ILE A 570 7.88 12.44 -7.76
CA ILE A 570 6.56 12.64 -7.15
C ILE A 570 6.12 11.38 -6.40
N GLY A 571 6.34 10.20 -6.99
CA GLY A 571 5.96 8.93 -6.37
C GLY A 571 6.66 8.71 -5.03
N SER A 572 7.98 8.90 -4.99
CA SER A 572 8.75 8.88 -3.75
C SER A 572 8.08 9.76 -2.67
N ARG A 573 7.89 11.04 -2.93
CA ARG A 573 7.31 12.00 -1.97
C ARG A 573 5.86 11.70 -1.55
N MET A 574 5.02 11.19 -2.45
CA MET A 574 3.65 10.81 -2.10
C MET A 574 3.56 9.71 -1.05
N ASN A 575 4.55 8.80 -0.98
CA ASN A 575 4.63 7.79 0.08
C ASN A 575 5.03 8.38 1.45
N TYR A 576 5.56 9.61 1.50
CA TYR A 576 6.39 10.06 2.63
C TYR A 576 5.81 11.19 3.49
N HIS A 577 4.68 11.80 3.10
CA HIS A 577 4.26 13.03 3.78
C HIS A 577 2.79 13.05 4.27
N VAL A 578 2.03 11.97 4.09
CA VAL A 578 0.74 11.80 4.78
C VAL A 578 1.03 11.39 6.24
N ASP A 579 1.02 12.36 7.16
CA ASP A 579 0.97 12.24 8.64
C ASP A 579 1.82 11.15 9.33
N GLY A 580 3.02 10.88 8.79
CA GLY A 580 3.94 9.86 9.32
C GLY A 580 4.60 8.97 8.26
N GLY A 581 4.64 9.43 7.01
CA GLY A 581 5.25 8.68 5.91
C GLY A 581 6.73 8.36 6.18
N ILE A 582 7.22 7.34 5.47
CA ILE A 582 8.56 6.80 5.67
C ILE A 582 9.56 7.93 5.44
N GLY A 583 10.53 8.11 6.34
CA GLY A 583 11.57 9.11 6.17
C GLY A 583 12.27 8.84 4.84
N GLU A 584 12.53 9.90 4.06
CA GLU A 584 13.31 9.79 2.83
C GLU A 584 14.60 9.01 3.06
N ASP A 585 15.14 9.17 4.26
CA ASP A 585 16.29 8.47 4.81
C ASP A 585 16.21 6.94 4.59
N VAL A 586 15.06 6.31 4.81
CA VAL A 586 14.93 4.85 4.64
C VAL A 586 14.93 4.46 3.16
N TYR A 587 14.26 5.25 2.33
CA TYR A 587 14.18 4.99 0.90
C TYR A 587 15.55 5.11 0.21
N PHE A 588 16.35 6.09 0.65
CA PHE A 588 17.69 6.33 0.12
C PHE A 588 18.79 5.55 0.87
N GLY A 589 18.42 4.72 1.85
CA GLY A 589 19.35 3.87 2.61
C GLY A 589 20.19 4.62 3.65
N GLU A 590 19.86 5.86 3.99
CA GLU A 590 20.48 6.64 5.07
C GLU A 590 20.02 6.14 6.45
N GLN A 591 18.84 5.53 6.53
CA GLN A 591 18.30 4.89 7.72
C GLN A 591 17.89 3.44 7.40
N SER A 592 18.22 2.48 8.27
CA SER A 592 17.71 1.11 8.11
C SER A 592 16.22 1.03 8.43
N ARG A 593 15.57 -0.03 7.97
CA ARG A 593 14.17 -0.31 8.30
C ARG A 593 13.95 -0.38 9.81
N GLU A 594 14.82 -1.07 10.51
CA GLU A 594 14.76 -1.28 11.96
C GLU A 594 15.00 0.04 12.70
N GLN A 595 15.97 0.84 12.26
CA GLN A 595 16.18 2.18 12.81
C GLN A 595 14.97 3.09 12.62
N PHE A 596 14.27 3.00 11.48
CA PHE A 596 13.04 3.74 11.25
C PHE A 596 11.94 3.29 12.20
N LEU A 597 11.74 1.98 12.34
CA LEU A 597 10.75 1.45 13.27
C LEU A 597 11.07 1.89 14.69
N ASP A 598 12.29 1.69 15.18
CA ASP A 598 12.72 2.09 16.52
C ASP A 598 12.53 3.59 16.76
N LYS A 599 12.84 4.43 15.77
CA LYS A 599 12.65 5.90 15.84
C LYS A 599 11.18 6.28 16.00
N HIS A 600 10.25 5.55 15.40
CA HIS A 600 8.82 5.91 15.37
C HIS A 600 7.99 5.17 16.41
N THR A 601 8.42 3.97 16.80
CA THR A 601 7.75 3.15 17.81
C THR A 601 8.32 3.35 19.21
N HIS A 602 9.54 3.90 19.32
CA HIS A 602 10.23 4.17 20.58
C HIS A 602 10.31 2.95 21.52
N GLY A 603 10.40 1.74 20.98
CA GLY A 603 10.48 0.51 21.78
C GLY A 603 9.17 0.09 22.47
N ILE A 604 8.04 0.76 22.15
CA ILE A 604 6.73 0.47 22.74
C ILE A 604 6.23 -0.94 22.40
N PRO A 605 6.32 -1.41 21.13
CA PRO A 605 5.94 -2.78 20.78
C PRO A 605 6.65 -3.83 21.62
N GLU A 606 7.97 -3.70 21.76
CA GLU A 606 8.81 -4.62 22.53
C GLU A 606 8.43 -4.61 24.01
N TYR A 607 8.18 -3.43 24.58
CA TYR A 607 7.70 -3.30 25.95
C TYR A 607 6.34 -3.98 26.13
N VAL A 608 5.37 -3.64 25.30
CA VAL A 608 4.01 -4.17 25.40
C VAL A 608 4.03 -5.68 25.24
N ASP A 609 4.70 -6.22 24.24
CA ASP A 609 4.72 -7.64 23.93
C ASP A 609 5.40 -8.48 25.00
N ALA A 610 6.44 -7.94 25.65
CA ALA A 610 7.09 -8.60 26.77
C ALA A 610 6.20 -8.63 28.03
N ASN A 611 5.28 -7.68 28.17
CA ASN A 611 4.53 -7.47 29.42
C ASN A 611 3.05 -7.84 29.33
N ILE A 612 2.47 -7.92 28.14
CA ILE A 612 1.05 -8.25 27.95
C ILE A 612 0.83 -9.76 28.05
N ALA A 613 -0.11 -10.19 28.87
CA ALA A 613 -0.39 -11.61 29.05
C ALA A 613 -1.27 -12.15 27.92
N LEU A 614 -1.20 -13.48 27.70
CA LEU A 614 -2.01 -14.16 26.69
C LEU A 614 -3.51 -13.91 26.94
N GLY A 615 -4.20 -13.39 25.92
CA GLY A 615 -5.63 -13.07 25.97
C GLY A 615 -5.95 -11.69 26.56
N GLU A 616 -4.96 -10.91 26.94
CA GLU A 616 -5.13 -9.48 27.19
C GLU A 616 -5.10 -8.69 25.89
N THR A 617 -5.72 -7.52 25.90
CA THR A 617 -5.78 -6.62 24.75
C THR A 617 -5.29 -5.22 25.13
N LEU A 618 -5.19 -4.33 24.14
CA LEU A 618 -4.81 -2.94 24.38
C LEU A 618 -5.56 -1.97 23.50
N PHE A 619 -5.58 -0.72 23.93
CA PHE A 619 -6.01 0.42 23.14
C PHE A 619 -4.80 1.14 22.55
N THR A 620 -4.98 1.71 21.37
CA THR A 620 -4.03 2.65 20.78
C THR A 620 -4.77 3.84 20.19
N SER A 621 -4.29 5.05 20.46
CA SER A 621 -4.80 6.27 19.80
C SER A 621 -4.11 6.57 18.47
N MET A 622 -3.21 5.70 18.03
CA MET A 622 -2.35 5.90 16.88
C MET A 622 -2.39 4.68 15.98
N PHE A 623 -2.73 4.89 14.71
CA PHE A 623 -2.82 3.83 13.72
C PHE A 623 -1.49 3.07 13.53
N PHE A 624 -0.35 3.75 13.69
CA PHE A 624 0.97 3.17 13.42
C PHE A 624 1.33 1.99 14.33
N PHE A 625 0.78 1.95 15.54
CA PHE A 625 1.08 0.92 16.53
C PHE A 625 0.18 -0.32 16.43
N VAL A 626 -0.99 -0.23 15.78
CA VAL A 626 -2.06 -1.25 15.86
C VAL A 626 -1.59 -2.67 15.50
N ASN A 627 -0.65 -2.81 14.57
CA ASN A 627 -0.17 -4.09 14.05
C ASN A 627 1.24 -4.47 14.52
N ARG A 628 1.82 -3.69 15.43
CA ARG A 628 3.19 -3.92 15.92
C ARG A 628 3.22 -4.76 17.19
N PHE A 629 2.05 -5.02 17.78
CA PHE A 629 1.92 -5.82 18.98
C PHE A 629 1.62 -7.29 18.65
N CYS A 630 2.18 -8.20 19.44
CA CYS A 630 1.78 -9.59 19.52
C CYS A 630 0.39 -9.76 20.15
N ALA A 631 -0.11 -8.76 20.85
CA ALA A 631 -1.47 -8.74 21.41
C ALA A 631 -2.49 -8.10 20.47
N HIS A 632 -3.76 -8.38 20.74
CA HIS A 632 -4.86 -7.77 20.01
C HIS A 632 -5.04 -6.28 20.42
N ALA A 633 -5.05 -5.39 19.44
CA ALA A 633 -5.08 -3.94 19.65
C ALA A 633 -6.32 -3.30 19.01
N TYR A 634 -7.00 -2.44 19.77
CA TYR A 634 -8.13 -1.64 19.30
C TYR A 634 -7.69 -0.19 19.06
N HIS A 635 -7.98 0.33 17.88
CA HIS A 635 -7.74 1.73 17.59
C HIS A 635 -8.88 2.61 18.11
N ILE A 636 -8.56 3.64 18.90
CA ILE A 636 -9.53 4.59 19.44
C ILE A 636 -9.07 6.03 19.19
N SER A 637 -9.79 6.74 18.34
CA SER A 637 -9.46 8.13 17.95
C SER A 637 -10.61 9.12 18.08
N THR A 638 -11.84 8.63 18.17
CA THR A 638 -13.07 9.44 18.20
C THR A 638 -14.10 8.78 19.10
N GLU A 639 -15.11 9.53 19.53
CA GLU A 639 -16.26 8.99 20.26
C GLU A 639 -17.03 7.91 19.48
N SER A 640 -16.94 7.93 18.14
CA SER A 640 -17.56 6.94 17.25
C SER A 640 -16.69 5.69 17.03
N SER A 641 -15.47 5.67 17.58
CA SER A 641 -14.59 4.50 17.54
C SER A 641 -15.28 3.30 18.18
N LEU A 642 -15.00 2.09 17.66
CA LEU A 642 -15.64 0.85 18.10
C LEU A 642 -17.18 0.96 18.11
N LEU A 643 -17.74 1.67 17.12
CA LEU A 643 -19.18 1.84 16.92
C LEU A 643 -19.88 2.51 18.13
N GLY A 644 -19.19 3.40 18.83
CA GLY A 644 -19.73 4.10 19.98
C GLY A 644 -19.79 3.28 21.27
N LYS A 645 -19.19 2.07 21.28
CA LYS A 645 -19.00 1.26 22.51
C LYS A 645 -18.02 1.88 23.49
N VAL A 646 -17.29 2.91 23.07
CA VAL A 646 -16.39 3.70 23.92
C VAL A 646 -16.78 5.18 23.93
N ALA A 647 -18.03 5.49 23.58
CA ALA A 647 -18.53 6.86 23.49
C ALA A 647 -18.80 7.54 24.84
N THR A 648 -18.73 6.81 25.95
CA THR A 648 -18.95 7.32 27.31
C THR A 648 -18.05 6.59 28.28
N MET A 649 -17.69 7.21 29.41
CA MET A 649 -16.88 6.58 30.46
C MET A 649 -17.43 5.22 30.93
N GLU A 650 -18.75 5.11 31.14
CA GLU A 650 -19.40 3.86 31.58
C GLU A 650 -19.18 2.73 30.57
N LYS A 651 -19.55 2.98 29.31
CA LYS A 651 -19.33 2.01 28.22
C LYS A 651 -17.86 1.67 28.02
N LEU A 652 -16.95 2.64 28.17
CA LEU A 652 -15.52 2.38 28.07
C LEU A 652 -15.04 1.45 29.18
N ARG A 653 -15.43 1.68 30.44
CA ARG A 653 -15.07 0.77 31.55
C ARG A 653 -15.61 -0.62 31.33
N GLN A 654 -16.87 -0.72 30.91
CA GLN A 654 -17.49 -1.99 30.52
C GLN A 654 -16.65 -2.68 29.42
N TYR A 655 -16.24 -1.95 28.39
CA TYR A 655 -15.43 -2.49 27.30
C TYR A 655 -14.04 -2.93 27.77
N ILE A 656 -13.38 -2.15 28.63
CA ILE A 656 -12.07 -2.49 29.21
C ILE A 656 -12.16 -3.83 29.95
N ASP A 657 -13.20 -4.03 30.75
CA ASP A 657 -13.39 -5.26 31.52
C ASP A 657 -13.77 -6.44 30.62
N GLU A 658 -14.74 -6.25 29.71
CA GLU A 658 -15.21 -7.29 28.78
C GLU A 658 -14.09 -7.81 27.86
N HIS A 659 -13.28 -6.90 27.32
CA HIS A 659 -12.22 -7.22 26.37
C HIS A 659 -10.85 -7.36 27.03
N LYS A 660 -10.78 -7.35 28.36
CA LYS A 660 -9.53 -7.51 29.12
C LYS A 660 -8.45 -6.52 28.66
N VAL A 661 -8.83 -5.28 28.41
CA VAL A 661 -7.90 -4.23 27.97
C VAL A 661 -6.96 -3.90 29.11
N ARG A 662 -5.66 -4.12 28.90
CA ARG A 662 -4.63 -3.83 29.92
C ARG A 662 -3.97 -2.49 29.68
N TYR A 663 -3.52 -2.25 28.45
CA TYR A 663 -2.75 -1.07 28.12
C TYR A 663 -3.53 -0.10 27.24
N TRP A 664 -3.20 1.19 27.35
CA TRP A 664 -3.53 2.21 26.37
C TRP A 664 -2.26 2.91 25.91
N VAL A 665 -1.92 2.74 24.63
CA VAL A 665 -0.82 3.46 23.98
C VAL A 665 -1.34 4.78 23.40
N MET A 666 -0.82 5.91 23.85
CA MET A 666 -1.33 7.22 23.44
C MET A 666 -0.21 8.20 23.10
N ASN A 667 -0.46 9.05 22.11
CA ASN A 667 0.33 10.25 21.86
C ASN A 667 -0.07 11.36 22.84
N ARG A 668 0.82 11.69 23.78
CA ARG A 668 0.62 12.73 24.80
C ARG A 668 0.60 14.14 24.21
N ALA A 669 1.23 14.36 23.07
CA ALA A 669 1.29 15.67 22.43
C ALA A 669 -0.04 16.05 21.75
N THR A 670 -0.82 15.05 21.34
CA THR A 670 -2.09 15.24 20.63
C THR A 670 -3.14 14.26 21.16
N PRO A 671 -3.59 14.40 22.42
CA PRO A 671 -4.64 13.55 22.94
C PRO A 671 -5.94 13.79 22.13
N PRO A 672 -6.68 12.73 21.76
CA PRO A 672 -7.97 12.90 21.09
C PRO A 672 -8.90 13.83 21.87
N GLU A 673 -9.47 14.84 21.21
CA GLU A 673 -10.26 15.90 21.86
C GLU A 673 -11.44 15.35 22.68
N TYR A 674 -12.08 14.28 22.21
CA TYR A 674 -13.21 13.68 22.91
C TYR A 674 -12.79 13.02 24.24
N LEU A 675 -11.55 12.54 24.37
CA LEU A 675 -11.03 12.03 25.65
C LEU A 675 -10.98 13.16 26.67
N VAL A 676 -10.47 14.31 26.26
CA VAL A 676 -10.40 15.50 27.11
C VAL A 676 -11.81 15.97 27.49
N LYS A 677 -12.72 16.06 26.53
CA LYS A 677 -14.11 16.50 26.78
C LYS A 677 -14.87 15.61 27.77
N GLN A 678 -14.55 14.31 27.83
CA GLN A 678 -15.24 13.35 28.70
C GLN A 678 -14.61 13.16 30.07
N GLY A 679 -13.56 13.90 30.41
CA GLY A 679 -12.84 13.70 31.67
C GLY A 679 -12.01 12.40 31.69
N LEU A 680 -11.78 11.77 30.53
CA LEU A 680 -11.10 10.48 30.42
C LEU A 680 -9.62 10.58 30.80
N PHE A 681 -9.03 11.71 30.45
CA PHE A 681 -7.61 11.96 30.70
C PHE A 681 -7.33 12.06 32.20
N GLU A 682 -8.23 12.74 32.92
CA GLU A 682 -8.16 13.00 34.36
C GLU A 682 -8.36 11.74 35.20
N GLU A 683 -9.07 10.74 34.69
CA GLU A 683 -9.41 9.53 35.45
C GLU A 683 -8.54 8.31 35.11
N LEU A 684 -8.38 8.00 33.81
CA LEU A 684 -7.76 6.75 33.36
C LEU A 684 -6.35 6.93 32.81
N LEU A 685 -6.00 8.13 32.37
CA LEU A 685 -4.71 8.44 31.72
C LEU A 685 -3.87 9.36 32.60
N THR A 686 -3.89 9.10 33.90
CA THR A 686 -3.11 9.83 34.89
C THR A 686 -1.64 9.42 34.86
N GLU A 687 -0.74 10.34 35.25
CA GLU A 687 0.71 10.10 35.22
C GLU A 687 1.17 8.93 36.10
N ASP A 688 0.44 8.60 37.17
CA ASP A 688 0.73 7.43 37.98
C ASP A 688 0.44 6.12 37.26
N ARG A 689 -0.40 6.11 36.22
CA ARG A 689 -0.70 4.91 35.43
C ARG A 689 0.26 4.67 34.26
N VAL A 690 1.18 5.59 33.98
CA VAL A 690 2.18 5.42 32.92
C VAL A 690 3.13 4.28 33.31
N VAL A 691 3.19 3.23 32.49
CA VAL A 691 4.07 2.08 32.66
C VAL A 691 5.24 2.01 31.68
N TYR A 692 5.21 2.87 30.66
CA TYR A 692 6.32 3.11 29.75
C TYR A 692 6.12 4.45 29.08
N GLY A 693 7.18 5.25 28.94
CA GLY A 693 7.13 6.54 28.24
C GLY A 693 8.38 6.74 27.40
N ALA A 694 8.20 7.00 26.10
CA ALA A 694 9.30 7.25 25.19
C ALA A 694 8.84 8.14 24.02
N GLY A 695 9.60 9.20 23.74
CA GLY A 695 9.17 10.24 22.80
C GLY A 695 7.84 10.90 23.20
N PRO A 696 6.96 11.21 22.24
CA PRO A 696 5.65 11.80 22.53
C PRO A 696 4.64 10.76 23.03
N TYR A 697 5.03 9.50 23.21
CA TYR A 697 4.12 8.41 23.49
C TYR A 697 4.25 7.88 24.92
N ALA A 698 3.13 7.43 25.47
CA ALA A 698 3.08 6.73 26.74
C ALA A 698 2.16 5.51 26.67
N VAL A 699 2.52 4.47 27.43
CA VAL A 699 1.71 3.29 27.69
C VAL A 699 1.11 3.43 29.08
N TYR A 700 -0.20 3.52 29.16
CA TYR A 700 -0.95 3.59 30.42
C TYR A 700 -1.47 2.20 30.76
N ASP A 701 -1.33 1.78 32.01
CA ASP A 701 -2.01 0.57 32.51
C ASP A 701 -3.37 0.93 33.09
N LEU A 702 -4.41 0.36 32.50
CA LEU A 702 -5.79 0.65 32.85
C LEU A 702 -6.29 -0.12 34.06
N ARG A 703 -5.61 -1.19 34.47
CA ARG A 703 -6.09 -2.09 35.54
C ARG A 703 -5.59 -1.71 36.92
N ARG A 704 -4.35 -1.22 37.06
CA ARG A 704 -3.80 -0.87 38.38
C ARG A 704 -2.81 0.30 38.34
N PRO A 705 -2.98 1.30 39.23
CA PRO A 705 -1.88 2.18 39.55
C PRO A 705 -0.73 1.35 40.17
N PRO A 706 0.54 1.61 39.82
CA PRO A 706 1.68 0.92 40.40
C PRO A 706 1.73 1.16 41.91
N THR A 707 2.02 0.11 42.68
CA THR A 707 2.25 0.26 44.12
C THR A 707 3.62 0.91 44.31
N VAL A 708 3.63 2.18 44.70
CA VAL A 708 4.87 2.90 45.01
C VAL A 708 5.49 2.25 46.26
N LEU A 709 6.62 1.57 46.07
CA LEU A 709 7.34 0.97 47.19
C LEU A 709 8.15 2.00 47.96
N ARG A 710 8.82 2.89 47.22
CA ARG A 710 9.77 3.82 47.81
C ARG A 710 9.88 5.08 46.96
N ARG A 711 9.41 6.19 47.51
CA ARG A 711 9.70 7.52 46.99
C ARG A 711 11.12 7.91 47.41
N LEU A 712 11.98 8.19 46.45
CA LEU A 712 13.32 8.73 46.69
C LEU A 712 13.30 10.20 46.27
N GLU A 713 13.11 11.09 47.24
CA GLU A 713 13.39 12.51 46.99
C GLU A 713 14.90 12.66 46.86
N LEU A 714 15.36 12.91 45.63
CA LEU A 714 16.76 13.21 45.38
C LEU A 714 16.99 14.63 45.86
N GLY A 715 17.61 14.76 47.04
CA GLY A 715 18.17 16.04 47.47
C GLY A 715 19.20 16.49 46.43
N VAL A 716 19.22 17.80 46.13
CA VAL A 716 20.14 18.42 45.18
C VAL A 716 21.58 18.11 45.59
N GLY A 717 22.15 17.04 45.03
CA GLY A 717 23.56 16.75 45.13
C GLY A 717 24.29 17.83 44.35
N ARG A 718 25.34 18.43 44.92
CA ARG A 718 26.16 19.42 44.23
C ARG A 718 26.58 18.86 42.88
N TRP A 719 26.03 19.48 41.83
CA TRP A 719 26.48 19.41 40.45
C TRP A 719 28.00 19.47 40.45
N SER A 720 28.67 18.34 40.18
CA SER A 720 30.12 18.33 40.16
C SER A 720 30.59 19.03 38.88
N GLN A 721 30.75 20.35 38.96
CA GLN A 721 31.80 21.20 38.38
C GLN A 721 32.48 20.80 37.04
N GLN A 722 31.83 20.06 36.16
CA GLN A 722 32.24 19.87 34.76
C GLN A 722 31.57 20.90 33.82
N GLU A 723 30.90 21.91 34.39
CA GLU A 723 30.21 22.99 33.67
C GLU A 723 31.13 24.09 33.10
N ALA A 724 32.41 24.13 33.46
CA ALA A 724 33.31 25.18 32.95
C ALA A 724 33.69 25.04 31.46
N LEU A 725 33.45 23.89 30.83
CA LEU A 725 33.86 23.62 29.44
C LEU A 725 32.75 23.83 28.40
N LEU A 726 31.47 23.88 28.79
CA LEU A 726 30.33 24.04 27.87
C LEU A 726 29.70 25.44 27.91
N ALA A 727 29.88 26.19 29.00
CA ALA A 727 29.30 27.53 29.20
C ALA A 727 29.75 28.58 28.16
N GLY A 728 30.87 28.37 27.47
CA GLY A 728 31.41 29.34 26.51
C GLY A 728 30.88 29.25 25.07
N LYS A 729 30.13 28.20 24.69
CA LYS A 729 29.78 27.97 23.27
C LYS A 729 28.33 27.62 22.97
N LEU A 730 27.53 27.17 23.94
CA LEU A 730 26.17 26.67 23.67
C LEU A 730 25.03 27.50 24.27
N GLY A 731 25.32 28.51 25.10
CA GLY A 731 24.26 29.37 25.68
C GLY A 731 23.22 28.62 26.51
N VAL A 732 23.51 27.38 26.93
CA VAL A 732 22.67 26.62 27.86
C VAL A 732 23.18 26.94 29.25
N SER A 733 22.59 27.96 29.88
CA SER A 733 22.65 28.10 31.34
C SER A 733 21.67 27.06 31.90
N ALA A 734 22.18 25.95 32.42
CA ALA A 734 21.36 25.08 33.25
C ALA A 734 21.19 25.82 34.58
N ALA A 735 20.02 26.39 34.83
CA ALA A 735 19.75 27.03 36.11
C ALA A 735 20.03 26.00 37.24
N PRO A 736 20.55 26.42 38.41
CA PRO A 736 20.90 25.53 39.54
C PRO A 736 19.73 24.73 40.15
N ALA A 737 18.54 24.81 39.56
CA ALA A 737 17.30 24.22 40.01
C ALA A 737 16.74 23.20 39.01
N THR A 738 17.57 22.34 38.40
CA THR A 738 17.03 21.11 37.81
C THR A 738 16.65 20.18 38.96
N HIS A 739 15.36 20.15 39.26
CA HIS A 739 14.81 19.22 40.24
C HIS A 739 14.56 17.89 39.53
N ALA A 740 15.35 16.87 39.88
CA ALA A 740 15.08 15.49 39.53
C ALA A 740 14.45 14.80 40.74
N SER A 741 13.32 14.13 40.57
CA SER A 741 12.78 13.21 41.58
C SER A 741 12.57 11.85 40.96
N CYS A 742 13.00 10.79 41.63
CA CYS A 742 12.84 9.42 41.17
C CYS A 742 12.07 8.59 42.21
N GLU A 743 11.17 7.75 41.77
CA GLU A 743 10.40 6.82 42.57
C GLU A 743 10.71 5.42 42.05
N LEU A 744 11.09 4.52 42.97
CA LEU A 744 11.20 3.10 42.68
C LEU A 744 9.85 2.46 43.04
N ALA A 745 9.17 1.90 42.04
CA ALA A 745 7.90 1.21 42.20
C ALA A 745 8.08 -0.29 41.91
N LEU A 746 7.30 -1.14 42.59
CA LEU A 746 7.12 -2.54 42.16
C LEU A 746 5.77 -2.67 41.47
N LYS A 747 5.78 -3.37 40.35
CA LYS A 747 4.56 -3.76 39.65
C LYS A 747 4.69 -5.20 39.20
N ASP A 748 3.78 -6.05 39.67
CA ASP A 748 3.75 -7.49 39.37
C ASP A 748 5.08 -8.24 39.66
N GLY A 749 5.86 -7.76 40.65
CA GLY A 749 7.16 -8.34 41.03
C GLY A 749 8.36 -7.75 40.30
N GLU A 750 8.16 -6.88 39.32
CA GLU A 750 9.22 -6.17 38.60
C GLU A 750 9.43 -4.75 39.14
N ALA A 751 10.69 -4.31 39.19
CA ALA A 751 11.08 -2.98 39.63
C ALA A 751 11.05 -1.97 38.48
N PHE A 752 10.46 -0.81 38.73
CA PHE A 752 10.36 0.31 37.78
C PHE A 752 10.90 1.58 38.41
N VAL A 753 11.62 2.38 37.63
CA VAL A 753 11.95 3.75 38.02
C VAL A 753 11.06 4.71 37.25
N ARG A 754 10.28 5.48 38.00
CA ARG A 754 9.57 6.66 37.51
C ARG A 754 10.33 7.89 37.97
N GLY A 755 10.46 8.90 37.15
CA GLY A 755 10.95 10.18 37.64
C GLY A 755 10.46 11.34 36.82
N GLN A 756 10.73 12.53 37.34
CA GLN A 756 10.60 13.78 36.61
C GLN A 756 11.91 14.53 36.71
N VAL A 757 12.32 15.15 35.62
CA VAL A 757 13.46 16.07 35.57
C VAL A 757 12.95 17.39 35.04
N GLU A 758 12.91 18.42 35.88
CA GLU A 758 12.52 19.77 35.45
C GLU A 758 13.71 20.44 34.77
N VAL A 759 13.63 20.65 33.45
CA VAL A 759 14.67 21.29 32.65
C VAL A 759 14.18 22.66 32.21
N GLU A 760 14.99 23.67 32.50
CA GLU A 760 14.82 25.02 31.98
C GLU A 760 15.92 25.25 30.95
N ALA A 761 15.54 25.63 29.72
CA ALA A 761 16.48 26.06 28.70
C ALA A 761 16.09 27.45 28.21
N GLU A 762 17.08 28.34 28.12
CA GLU A 762 16.92 29.72 27.65
C GLU A 762 16.70 29.81 26.13
N LEU A 763 16.83 28.71 25.39
CA LEU A 763 16.72 28.68 23.93
C LEU A 763 15.27 28.44 23.48
N GLU A 764 14.79 29.24 22.52
CA GLU A 764 13.44 29.14 21.94
C GLU A 764 13.16 27.81 21.20
N ALA A 765 14.18 26.98 20.94
CA ALA A 765 14.03 25.67 20.28
C ALA A 765 15.19 24.71 20.60
N ALA A 766 15.27 24.19 21.83
CA ALA A 766 16.24 23.16 22.20
C ALA A 766 15.54 21.84 22.51
N THR A 767 15.94 20.72 21.91
CA THR A 767 15.51 19.40 22.39
C THR A 767 16.46 18.98 23.51
N VAL A 768 15.97 18.35 24.56
CA VAL A 768 16.82 17.75 25.59
C VAL A 768 16.53 16.26 25.63
N LEU A 769 17.59 15.46 25.49
CA LEU A 769 17.55 14.01 25.64
C LEU A 769 17.90 13.68 27.10
N LEU A 770 17.11 12.84 27.74
CA LEU A 770 17.39 12.20 29.02
C LEU A 770 17.77 10.75 28.76
N HIS A 771 19.06 10.44 28.78
CA HIS A 771 19.52 9.05 28.75
C HIS A 771 19.47 8.45 30.15
N MET A 772 18.78 7.33 30.27
CA MET A 772 18.71 6.48 31.45
C MET A 772 19.66 5.29 31.20
N VAL A 773 20.82 5.31 31.85
CA VAL A 773 21.84 4.27 31.71
C VAL A 773 21.84 3.41 32.96
N PHE A 774 21.44 2.15 32.80
CA PHE A 774 21.44 1.18 33.88
C PHE A 774 22.78 0.48 33.96
N HIS A 775 23.35 0.38 35.15
CA HIS A 775 24.59 -0.37 35.38
C HIS A 775 24.40 -1.51 36.38
N ASP A 776 25.19 -2.57 36.23
CA ASP A 776 25.27 -3.68 37.17
C ASP A 776 26.19 -3.38 38.37
N ALA A 777 26.43 -4.38 39.20
CA ALA A 777 27.32 -4.29 40.37
C ALA A 777 28.76 -3.89 40.02
N GLN A 778 29.22 -4.24 38.82
CA GLN A 778 30.55 -3.96 38.29
C GLN A 778 30.59 -2.64 37.50
N ARG A 779 29.51 -1.85 37.55
CA ARG A 779 29.30 -0.61 36.79
C ARG A 779 29.29 -0.80 35.27
N GLN A 780 29.13 -2.02 34.76
CA GLN A 780 28.94 -2.25 33.34
C GLN A 780 27.52 -1.86 32.94
N VAL A 781 27.37 -1.27 31.75
CA VAL A 781 26.06 -0.86 31.24
C VAL A 781 25.24 -2.10 30.88
N VAL A 782 24.15 -2.33 31.59
CA VAL A 782 23.18 -3.41 31.32
C VAL A 782 22.06 -2.95 30.38
N ALA A 783 21.68 -1.67 30.44
CA ALA A 783 20.76 -1.10 29.45
C ALA A 783 20.94 0.41 29.29
N ARG A 784 20.52 0.93 28.14
CA ARG A 784 20.35 2.37 27.89
C ARG A 784 18.94 2.62 27.37
N LYS A 785 18.26 3.60 27.94
CA LYS A 785 16.96 4.11 27.49
C LYS A 785 17.07 5.62 27.30
N VAL A 786 16.26 6.20 26.41
CA VAL A 786 16.31 7.65 26.12
C VAL A 786 14.88 8.17 26.13
N ALA A 787 14.65 9.24 26.89
CA ALA A 787 13.47 10.08 26.77
C ALA A 787 13.88 11.43 26.17
N ASP A 788 13.00 12.13 25.51
CA ASP A 788 13.28 13.44 24.92
C ASP A 788 12.12 14.42 25.11
N ALA A 789 12.42 15.71 25.19
CA ALA A 789 11.42 16.76 25.00
C ALA A 789 11.98 17.98 24.28
N ARG A 790 11.11 18.65 23.53
CA ARG A 790 11.37 19.94 22.88
C ARG A 790 11.03 21.09 23.83
N LEU A 791 12.04 21.87 24.18
CA LEU A 791 11.94 23.06 25.01
C LEU A 791 11.74 24.29 24.11
N GLY A 792 10.62 24.97 24.29
CA GLY A 792 10.24 26.20 23.57
C GLY A 792 10.45 27.47 24.40
N GLY A 793 11.62 27.63 25.04
CA GLY A 793 11.90 28.77 25.93
C GLY A 793 11.08 28.81 27.23
N GLN A 794 10.47 27.69 27.62
CA GLN A 794 9.73 27.53 28.88
C GLN A 794 10.30 26.36 29.69
N LYS A 795 10.17 26.43 31.02
CA LYS A 795 10.41 25.29 31.91
C LYS A 795 9.56 24.10 31.47
N GLN A 796 10.19 22.95 31.22
CA GLN A 796 9.47 21.72 30.98
C GLN A 796 9.89 20.63 31.94
N ARG A 797 8.93 19.78 32.29
CA ARG A 797 9.17 18.59 33.10
C ARG A 797 9.28 17.38 32.18
N LEU A 798 10.46 16.78 32.16
CA LEU A 798 10.72 15.50 31.53
C LEU A 798 10.27 14.39 32.47
N HIS A 799 9.12 13.80 32.18
CA HIS A 799 8.69 12.59 32.88
C HIS A 799 9.30 11.37 32.21
N PHE A 800 9.83 10.45 33.00
CA PHE A 800 10.31 9.16 32.50
C PHE A 800 9.76 8.04 33.37
N TYR A 801 9.48 6.90 32.73
CA TYR A 801 9.06 5.68 33.40
C TYR A 801 9.67 4.52 32.64
N THR A 802 10.53 3.74 33.29
CA THR A 802 11.23 2.63 32.65
C THR A 802 11.37 1.44 33.61
N PRO A 803 11.19 0.20 33.11
CA PRO A 803 11.56 -0.99 33.87
C PRO A 803 13.05 -0.96 34.21
N VAL A 804 13.39 -1.49 35.39
CA VAL A 804 14.77 -1.73 35.82
C VAL A 804 15.21 -3.07 35.21
N PRO A 805 16.21 -3.08 34.32
CA PRO A 805 16.70 -4.32 33.74
C PRO A 805 17.18 -5.29 34.82
N GLY A 806 16.97 -6.59 34.62
CA GLY A 806 17.51 -7.62 35.51
C GLY A 806 19.03 -7.46 35.66
N GLY A 807 19.52 -7.40 36.90
CA GLY A 807 20.94 -7.19 37.22
C GLY A 807 21.37 -5.72 37.33
N ALA A 808 20.51 -4.75 37.02
CA ALA A 808 20.81 -3.34 37.26
C ALA A 808 20.83 -3.03 38.76
N GLN A 809 21.95 -2.48 39.22
CA GLN A 809 22.18 -1.99 40.58
C GLN A 809 22.31 -0.47 40.64
N SER A 810 22.36 0.22 39.51
CA SER A 810 22.37 1.68 39.49
C SER A 810 21.74 2.26 38.22
N LEU A 811 21.19 3.46 38.33
CA LEU A 811 20.65 4.25 37.23
C LEU A 811 21.41 5.57 37.13
N GLN A 812 21.98 5.84 35.97
CA GLN A 812 22.58 7.13 35.64
C GLN A 812 21.63 7.91 34.72
N LEU A 813 21.32 9.15 35.09
CA LEU A 813 20.44 10.04 34.33
C LEU A 813 21.26 11.11 33.63
N ILE A 814 21.50 10.95 32.34
CA ILE A 814 22.31 11.88 31.54
C ILE A 814 21.38 12.81 30.75
N LEU A 815 21.32 14.09 31.12
CA LEU A 815 20.72 15.11 30.26
C LEU A 815 21.72 15.53 29.20
N GLN A 816 21.28 15.48 27.95
CA GLN A 816 22.06 15.88 26.79
C GLN A 816 21.25 16.89 25.97
N PRO A 817 21.70 18.15 25.86
CA PRO A 817 21.10 19.10 24.93
C PRO A 817 21.30 18.62 23.49
N TRP A 818 20.23 18.64 22.71
CA TRP A 818 20.18 18.28 21.30
C TRP A 818 19.75 19.51 20.50
N ARG A 819 20.61 19.92 19.58
CA ARG A 819 20.33 21.01 18.64
C ARG A 819 20.29 20.44 17.25
N GLU A 820 19.16 20.56 16.59
CA GLU A 820 19.04 20.29 15.16
C GLU A 820 19.79 21.43 14.43
N MET A 821 21.08 21.23 14.13
CA MET A 821 21.83 22.15 13.26
C MET A 821 22.12 21.45 11.94
N ASP A 822 21.52 21.97 10.87
CA ASP A 822 21.85 21.81 9.45
C ASP A 822 22.96 20.77 9.12
N GLY A 823 22.67 19.48 9.31
CA GLY A 823 23.43 18.37 8.74
C GLY A 823 24.79 18.00 9.35
N ALA A 824 25.20 18.54 10.50
CA ALA A 824 26.46 18.16 11.15
C ALA A 824 26.26 17.63 12.58
N ILE A 825 26.62 16.36 12.79
CA ILE A 825 26.60 15.69 14.10
C ILE A 825 27.79 16.19 14.93
N GLU A 826 27.56 17.04 15.92
CA GLU A 826 28.56 17.30 16.97
C GLU A 826 28.08 16.73 18.31
N LEU A 827 28.65 15.57 18.69
CA LEU A 827 28.40 14.90 19.96
C LEU A 827 29.29 15.49 21.05
N LYS A 828 28.70 16.12 22.08
CA LYS A 828 29.41 16.44 23.34
C LYS A 828 28.52 16.07 24.52
N GLY A 829 28.76 14.89 25.09
CA GLY A 829 28.08 14.41 26.30
C GLY A 829 28.83 14.81 27.58
N GLY A 830 28.10 15.25 28.60
CA GLY A 830 28.54 15.26 30.00
C GLY A 830 27.72 14.22 30.76
N SER A 831 28.31 13.53 31.74
CA SER A 831 27.60 12.50 32.50
C SER A 831 27.00 13.10 33.78
N LEU A 832 25.70 12.87 34.01
CA LEU A 832 24.99 13.35 35.19
C LEU A 832 24.66 12.14 36.09
N GLN A 833 25.29 12.14 37.26
CA GLN A 833 24.99 11.37 38.48
C GLN A 833 24.59 9.88 38.35
N THR A 834 25.41 9.00 38.95
CA THR A 834 25.10 7.56 39.11
C THR A 834 24.30 7.33 40.41
N LEU A 835 23.06 6.86 40.32
CA LEU A 835 22.20 6.50 41.46
C LEU A 835 22.34 5.02 41.79
N PRO A 836 22.71 4.60 43.01
CA PRO A 836 22.71 3.19 43.43
C PRO A 836 21.30 2.63 43.69
#